data_AF-A0A1H4BJM8-F1
#
_entry.id   AF-A0A1H4BJM8-F1
#
_cell.length_a   1.000
_cell.length_b   1.000
_cell.length_c   1.000
_cell.angle_alpha   90.00
_cell.angle_beta   90.00
_cell.angle_gamma   90.00
#
_symmetry.space_group_name_H-M   'P 1'
#
loop_
_entity.id
_entity.type
_entity.pdbx_description
1 polymer ?
#
loop_
_entity_poly.entity_id
_entity_poly.type
_entity_poly.pdbx_seq_one_letter_code
_entity_poly.pdbx_strand_id
1 'polypeptide(L)'
;MDYDFLRREGIRHIERLGSQQWTDYNTHDPGITILEQLCYALTDLLYRIDYPIPDLLAEGGRKPFAELFTPSEILTTNPITLLDLRKLLLDIPGVRNAWIERLNPTQPPLYFHKEENTLSLAREDQLEPLVLQGIYQIWLEADTGFQGSVPTTVTERLHEYRGLAQDFRLRWLEVFPVSLTVELEIDAAANPDTLQQAIDTQISHYFSPPTRRYTLPEGLEAGLSIDELFEGPALEHGFIDSAELRANTKKTELRTSDLIRLLMDIPGVRLVRRLEFANNNKWLLRLDDTTVPRLDKHNSHITLIQAGIEIPLFLKELNVTAATIAPLPRELTELPLPPSQNRHIGGSYYSIQHQFPDTYGINSNGLSASASPLRKAQVKQLKAYLLLFEQLLSNHFAQLANVWQLLAFTNTDTNTYFCQLLNDPSLGLDENAPTTLNLWTAPNQETRRNRLAAIVDDPTKPTENLERKHRFLNHLLARFAEQLVDDRPRTPDALAQHITRQQAYLRDYATLGQRRNTAINYRQAAEHPNISGLEQRIRLKLGLGEAIDCYIIEHILLRPLDDPLTGDQHQTKPILTLQTHIPNGDPYSLWLSVVLPAGLQTSQAAIREAIPAHLKVTFRLLEAHELAHFQTAYQRWLTTLSISTTQASHTSVNYQGLRAARDHLIDLLGFGRTYPLTDLAVSNEMVPPNEKANIRISFSQPDVRYQLCQEDGKPMDGFVISGNGGEAILTTPPITEDTTYRILACKSYDADSCKDNPYSAFLVQTASIKVGLDTTLEAEITGEIDSDGHIHPITLLTPPAGSPNPIAARLIHFSHLITVAVRHSQEGVNYQLFPAQDARRTALSEAVTGLGSGNAITIHSHALEDDTDIHIRISRTPAGGSAQTNWLNTLLPLKVRANPNLTVAATPSPILAFGAQPMLTLTASQPTVAYQAFQHSLADSELVFGNDPTGLLSVAVTGYPDVHTKPPAWQALWQTPPGYTTTGAPVSGNGGELMLTLPAVHEDSVILIQAAKPHQENQQTIVSAVPLRQAILLLVAPDPEPALVLRIHHEARLARTLQVANGQAGVFYHFRLSATGEDISSPAYFHHWANRDYPENKGINQLRIEGDLVIAANQQPQTPQVDLHSPLPDNATLHIHARKARTNVATDLTHAVALPRLPTLSAPQEEVDAGTVANITVSSETGVRYQLLLNQQMQGTEVSGDSNDITLSTAPITADSQFTVRSIHAAAAGIIIELDQTVLIKVKL
;
A
#
# COMPACT_ATOMS: atom_id res chain seq x y z
N MET A 1 30.72 -57.06 -3.95
CA MET A 1 30.97 -57.67 -5.29
C MET A 1 31.76 -58.97 -5.15
N ASP A 2 31.16 -60.13 -5.42
CA ASP A 2 31.83 -61.45 -5.33
C ASP A 2 31.54 -62.26 -6.60
N TYR A 3 32.48 -62.23 -7.54
CA TYR A 3 32.39 -62.94 -8.82
C TYR A 3 32.33 -64.46 -8.63
N ASP A 4 33.14 -65.00 -7.72
CA ASP A 4 33.21 -66.43 -7.44
C ASP A 4 31.90 -66.96 -6.87
N PHE A 5 31.23 -66.16 -6.02
CA PHE A 5 29.87 -66.44 -5.59
C PHE A 5 28.89 -66.49 -6.76
N LEU A 6 28.84 -65.47 -7.62
CA LEU A 6 27.93 -65.43 -8.77
C LEU A 6 28.14 -66.63 -9.71
N ARG A 7 29.40 -66.98 -9.96
CA ARG A 7 29.77 -68.13 -10.81
C ARG A 7 29.34 -69.45 -10.18
N ARG A 8 29.61 -69.66 -8.89
CA ARG A 8 29.17 -70.87 -8.15
C ARG A 8 27.65 -71.02 -8.16
N GLU A 9 26.93 -69.93 -7.91
CA GLU A 9 25.46 -69.94 -7.94
C GLU A 9 24.92 -70.20 -9.34
N GLY A 10 25.52 -69.60 -10.38
CA GLY A 10 25.17 -69.86 -11.77
C GLY A 10 25.32 -71.34 -12.13
N ILE A 11 26.44 -71.96 -11.77
CA ILE A 11 26.67 -73.40 -11.99
C ILE A 11 25.65 -74.23 -11.21
N ARG A 12 25.39 -73.91 -9.94
CA ARG A 12 24.37 -74.57 -9.12
C ARG A 12 22.98 -74.52 -9.77
N HIS A 13 22.62 -73.40 -10.40
CA HIS A 13 21.37 -73.27 -11.15
C HIS A 13 21.33 -74.18 -12.40
N ILE A 14 22.44 -74.27 -13.14
CA ILE A 14 22.58 -75.16 -14.30
C ILE A 14 22.48 -76.63 -13.87
N GLU A 15 23.19 -77.04 -12.82
CA GLU A 15 23.12 -78.39 -12.25
C GLU A 15 21.69 -78.77 -11.87
N ARG A 16 20.99 -77.88 -11.18
CA ARG A 16 19.61 -78.12 -10.73
C ARG A 16 18.61 -78.25 -11.88
N LEU A 17 18.76 -77.44 -12.93
CA LEU A 17 17.80 -77.36 -14.04
C LEU A 17 18.13 -78.32 -15.18
N GLY A 18 19.39 -78.69 -15.36
CA GLY A 18 19.90 -79.31 -16.59
C GLY A 18 20.85 -80.49 -16.40
N SER A 19 21.10 -80.98 -15.18
CA SER A 19 22.06 -82.08 -14.91
C SER A 19 21.83 -83.37 -15.69
N GLN A 20 20.62 -83.61 -16.22
CA GLN A 20 20.34 -84.76 -17.08
C GLN A 20 20.85 -84.59 -18.51
N GLN A 21 21.02 -83.35 -19.00
CA GLN A 21 21.40 -83.04 -20.38
C GLN A 21 22.77 -82.37 -20.49
N TRP A 22 23.16 -81.58 -19.50
CA TRP A 22 24.44 -80.87 -19.43
C TRP A 22 25.19 -81.28 -18.16
N THR A 23 26.27 -82.05 -18.33
CA THR A 23 27.02 -82.71 -17.24
C THR A 23 28.47 -82.22 -17.09
N ASP A 24 28.96 -81.40 -18.02
CA ASP A 24 30.30 -80.83 -18.00
C ASP A 24 30.26 -79.34 -17.62
N TYR A 25 30.83 -79.00 -16.45
CA TYR A 25 30.84 -77.63 -15.91
C TYR A 25 32.24 -77.01 -15.89
N ASN A 26 33.16 -77.56 -16.67
CA ASN A 26 34.54 -77.08 -16.74
C ASN A 26 34.67 -75.83 -17.63
N THR A 27 35.76 -75.09 -17.46
CA THR A 27 36.04 -73.81 -18.15
C THR A 27 36.20 -73.92 -19.67
N HIS A 28 36.35 -75.13 -20.21
CA HIS A 28 36.46 -75.35 -21.65
C HIS A 28 35.08 -75.43 -22.34
N ASP A 29 34.01 -75.63 -21.58
CA ASP A 29 32.64 -75.67 -22.10
C ASP A 29 32.19 -74.24 -22.49
N PRO A 30 31.75 -74.02 -23.74
CA PRO A 30 31.30 -72.70 -24.19
C PRO A 30 30.15 -72.11 -23.36
N GLY A 31 29.23 -72.92 -22.86
CA GLY A 31 28.14 -72.48 -22.00
C GLY A 31 28.63 -71.96 -20.65
N ILE A 32 29.68 -72.57 -20.09
CA ILE A 32 30.33 -72.08 -18.87
C ILE A 32 31.07 -70.78 -19.13
N THR A 33 31.75 -70.64 -20.27
CA THR A 33 32.40 -69.36 -20.61
C THR A 33 31.39 -68.23 -20.82
N ILE A 34 30.20 -68.52 -21.38
CA ILE A 34 29.10 -67.54 -21.48
C ILE A 34 28.60 -67.14 -20.09
N LEU A 35 28.38 -68.12 -19.20
CA LEU A 35 28.00 -67.84 -17.82
C LEU A 35 29.03 -66.95 -17.12
N GLU A 36 30.32 -67.24 -17.29
CA GLU A 36 31.41 -66.45 -16.72
C GLU A 36 31.39 -64.99 -17.18
N GLN A 37 31.11 -64.72 -18.46
CA GLN A 37 30.95 -63.34 -18.97
C GLN A 37 29.71 -62.65 -18.39
N LEU A 38 28.59 -63.38 -18.25
CA LEU A 38 27.38 -62.84 -17.62
C LEU A 38 27.61 -62.51 -16.14
N CYS A 39 28.31 -63.38 -15.41
CA CYS A 39 28.71 -63.12 -14.03
C CYS A 39 29.58 -61.87 -13.94
N TYR A 40 30.51 -61.67 -14.88
CA TYR A 40 31.35 -60.48 -14.92
C TYR A 40 30.52 -59.21 -15.15
N ALA A 41 29.60 -59.21 -16.11
CA ALA A 41 28.71 -58.07 -16.36
C ALA A 41 27.82 -57.72 -15.14
N LEU A 42 27.36 -58.74 -14.41
CA LEU A 42 26.62 -58.53 -13.16
C LEU A 42 27.49 -57.86 -12.07
N THR A 43 28.81 -58.08 -12.05
CA THR A 43 29.68 -57.38 -11.10
C THR A 43 29.74 -55.87 -11.34
N ASP A 44 29.68 -55.40 -12.59
CA ASP A 44 29.58 -53.96 -12.91
C ASP A 44 28.22 -53.40 -12.44
N LEU A 45 27.13 -54.12 -12.68
CA LEU A 45 25.82 -53.68 -12.18
C LEU A 45 25.82 -53.57 -10.65
N LEU A 46 26.36 -54.57 -9.94
CA LEU A 46 26.48 -54.55 -8.48
C LEU A 46 27.38 -53.41 -7.99
N TYR A 47 28.50 -53.14 -8.67
CA TYR A 47 29.38 -52.01 -8.37
C TYR A 47 28.63 -50.68 -8.38
N ARG A 48 27.79 -50.46 -9.40
CA ARG A 48 27.02 -49.21 -9.53
C ARG A 48 25.87 -49.13 -8.53
N ILE A 49 25.26 -50.25 -8.16
CA ILE A 49 24.23 -50.31 -7.11
C ILE A 49 24.81 -49.87 -5.75
N ASP A 50 26.08 -50.19 -5.48
CA ASP A 50 26.76 -49.87 -4.22
C ASP A 50 27.19 -48.39 -4.10
N TYR A 51 26.91 -47.54 -5.10
CA TYR A 51 27.17 -46.10 -4.99
C TYR A 51 26.35 -45.44 -3.88
N PRO A 52 26.87 -44.37 -3.24
CA PRO A 52 26.10 -43.61 -2.25
C PRO A 52 24.77 -43.13 -2.83
N ILE A 53 23.69 -43.20 -2.04
CA ILE A 53 22.35 -42.75 -2.47
C ILE A 53 22.36 -41.33 -3.08
N PRO A 54 23.06 -40.32 -2.51
CA PRO A 54 23.12 -38.99 -3.14
C PRO A 54 23.68 -39.00 -4.56
N ASP A 55 24.60 -39.91 -4.88
CA ASP A 55 25.17 -40.05 -6.23
C ASP A 55 24.17 -40.74 -7.17
N LEU A 56 23.44 -41.75 -6.68
CA LEU A 56 22.38 -42.42 -7.45
C LEU A 56 21.25 -41.47 -7.86
N LEU A 57 20.91 -40.52 -6.98
CA LEU A 57 19.88 -39.51 -7.22
C LEU A 57 20.36 -38.32 -8.07
N ALA A 58 21.68 -38.14 -8.24
CA ALA A 58 22.28 -37.05 -9.02
C ALA A 58 22.41 -37.36 -10.53
N GLU A 59 21.94 -38.52 -10.98
CA GLU A 59 22.04 -38.96 -12.38
C GLU A 59 21.48 -37.92 -13.35
N GLY A 60 22.21 -37.66 -14.44
CA GLY A 60 21.84 -36.65 -15.44
C GLY A 60 22.05 -35.20 -15.00
N GLY A 61 22.84 -34.96 -13.94
CA GLY A 61 23.14 -33.62 -13.41
C GLY A 61 22.06 -33.06 -12.49
N ARG A 62 21.19 -33.94 -11.96
CA ARG A 62 20.09 -33.55 -11.07
C ARG A 62 20.60 -33.20 -9.68
N LYS A 63 19.80 -32.39 -8.98
CA LYS A 63 19.99 -32.16 -7.54
C LYS A 63 19.34 -33.33 -6.78
N PRO A 64 20.09 -34.15 -6.03
CA PRO A 64 19.58 -35.40 -5.46
C PRO A 64 18.49 -35.22 -4.40
N PHE A 65 18.45 -34.07 -3.73
CA PHE A 65 17.49 -33.77 -2.68
C PHE A 65 16.32 -32.89 -3.14
N ALA A 66 16.17 -32.62 -4.45
CA ALA A 66 15.10 -31.74 -4.94
C ALA A 66 13.68 -32.28 -4.67
N GLU A 67 13.54 -33.60 -4.57
CA GLU A 67 12.28 -34.30 -4.27
C GLU A 67 12.19 -34.71 -2.80
N LEU A 68 12.98 -34.10 -1.91
CA LEU A 68 13.02 -34.41 -0.49
C LEU A 68 12.94 -33.11 0.31
N PHE A 69 12.28 -33.15 1.46
CA PHE A 69 12.20 -32.00 2.36
C PHE A 69 13.44 -31.92 3.25
N THR A 70 13.94 -30.70 3.42
CA THR A 70 14.95 -30.35 4.43
C THR A 70 14.32 -30.28 5.82
N PRO A 71 15.12 -30.37 6.91
CA PRO A 71 14.61 -30.21 8.27
C PRO A 71 13.86 -28.89 8.50
N SER A 72 14.32 -27.78 7.93
CA SER A 72 13.68 -26.47 8.03
C SER A 72 12.33 -26.41 7.32
N GLU A 73 12.09 -27.27 6.33
CA GLU A 73 10.79 -27.35 5.65
C GLU A 73 9.82 -28.29 6.38
N ILE A 74 10.30 -29.41 6.94
CA ILE A 74 9.43 -30.49 7.42
C ILE A 74 9.25 -30.55 8.94
N LEU A 75 10.22 -30.08 9.73
CA LEU A 75 10.17 -30.15 11.19
C LEU A 75 9.51 -28.91 11.81
N THR A 76 9.63 -27.75 11.17
CA THR A 76 8.95 -26.55 11.64
C THR A 76 7.45 -26.67 11.44
N THR A 77 6.67 -26.07 12.34
CA THR A 77 5.21 -26.00 12.26
C THR A 77 4.73 -24.58 12.48
N ASN A 78 3.57 -24.19 11.96
CA ASN A 78 2.95 -22.95 12.44
C ASN A 78 2.73 -23.02 13.96
N PRO A 79 2.60 -21.89 14.67
CA PRO A 79 2.46 -21.89 16.12
C PRO A 79 1.30 -22.77 16.60
N ILE A 80 1.60 -23.74 17.46
CA ILE A 80 0.59 -24.63 18.08
C ILE A 80 0.46 -24.30 19.57
N THR A 81 1.58 -23.99 20.23
CA THR A 81 1.62 -23.68 21.66
C THR A 81 1.71 -22.17 21.93
N LEU A 82 1.44 -21.78 23.18
CA LEU A 82 1.64 -20.39 23.61
C LEU A 82 3.10 -19.97 23.52
N LEU A 83 4.03 -20.91 23.69
CA LEU A 83 5.45 -20.64 23.57
C LEU A 83 5.83 -20.37 22.12
N ASP A 84 5.23 -21.08 21.17
CA ASP A 84 5.44 -20.86 19.75
C ASP A 84 4.94 -19.49 19.30
N LEU A 85 3.75 -19.09 19.76
CA LEU A 85 3.23 -17.74 19.51
C LEU A 85 4.17 -16.68 20.10
N ARG A 86 4.75 -16.94 21.28
CA ARG A 86 5.75 -16.06 21.89
C ARG A 86 7.02 -15.99 21.04
N LYS A 87 7.54 -17.12 20.54
CA LYS A 87 8.69 -17.15 19.61
C LYS A 87 8.41 -16.33 18.35
N LEU A 88 7.23 -16.51 17.75
CA LEU A 88 6.79 -15.76 16.55
C LEU A 88 6.79 -14.24 16.81
N LEU A 89 6.25 -13.80 17.95
CA LEU A 89 6.21 -12.38 18.32
C LEU A 89 7.61 -11.79 18.57
N LEU A 90 8.50 -12.56 19.20
CA LEU A 90 9.89 -12.16 19.47
C LEU A 90 10.75 -12.08 18.21
N ASP A 91 10.30 -12.67 17.11
CA ASP A 91 10.96 -12.57 15.81
C ASP A 91 10.60 -11.28 15.06
N ILE A 92 9.65 -10.49 15.57
CA ILE A 92 9.25 -9.21 14.98
C ILE A 92 10.19 -8.09 15.46
N PRO A 93 10.89 -7.37 14.56
CA PRO A 93 11.70 -6.23 14.94
C PRO A 93 10.87 -5.17 15.68
N GLY A 94 11.37 -4.70 16.83
CA GLY A 94 10.67 -3.75 17.69
C GLY A 94 9.88 -4.38 18.85
N VAL A 95 9.68 -5.70 18.84
CA VAL A 95 9.15 -6.45 20.00
C VAL A 95 10.32 -6.97 20.83
N ARG A 96 10.48 -6.43 22.04
CA ARG A 96 11.52 -6.89 22.97
C ARG A 96 11.12 -8.16 23.70
N ASN A 97 9.88 -8.17 24.19
CA ASN A 97 9.32 -9.30 24.92
C ASN A 97 7.81 -9.39 24.70
N ALA A 98 7.28 -10.59 24.90
CA ALA A 98 5.85 -10.87 24.80
C ALA A 98 5.44 -11.90 25.85
N TRP A 99 4.26 -11.73 26.44
CA TRP A 99 3.66 -12.70 27.34
C TRP A 99 2.24 -13.02 26.89
N ILE A 100 1.91 -14.31 26.89
CA ILE A 100 0.64 -14.80 26.34
C ILE A 100 -0.05 -15.63 27.41
N GLU A 101 -1.26 -15.23 27.74
CA GLU A 101 -2.06 -15.82 28.80
C GLU A 101 -3.45 -16.16 28.28
N ARG A 102 -4.10 -17.16 28.89
CA ARG A 102 -5.50 -17.46 28.59
C ARG A 102 -6.37 -16.39 29.23
N LEU A 103 -7.29 -15.79 28.47
CA LEU A 103 -8.20 -14.78 29.00
C LEU A 103 -9.19 -15.44 29.97
N ASN A 104 -9.19 -15.00 31.23
CA ASN A 104 -10.14 -15.41 32.25
C ASN A 104 -10.48 -14.20 33.13
N PRO A 105 -11.76 -13.80 33.32
CA PRO A 105 -13.01 -14.41 32.81
C PRO A 105 -13.40 -13.93 31.39
N THR A 106 -14.44 -14.56 30.81
CA THR A 106 -15.07 -14.14 29.54
C THR A 106 -15.48 -12.67 29.58
N GLN A 107 -15.21 -11.95 28.49
CA GLN A 107 -15.70 -10.59 28.26
C GLN A 107 -16.35 -10.56 26.86
N PRO A 108 -17.65 -10.20 26.73
CA PRO A 108 -18.56 -9.83 27.82
C PRO A 108 -18.91 -11.07 28.68
N PRO A 109 -19.35 -10.91 29.94
CA PRO A 109 -19.73 -12.05 30.77
C PRO A 109 -20.93 -12.79 30.14
N LEU A 110 -20.83 -14.12 30.07
CA LEU A 110 -21.83 -14.99 29.47
C LEU A 110 -22.30 -16.01 30.50
N TYR A 111 -23.59 -16.30 30.54
CA TYR A 111 -24.20 -17.21 31.50
C TYR A 111 -25.14 -18.21 30.80
N PHE A 112 -25.16 -19.45 31.28
CA PHE A 112 -25.95 -20.55 30.71
C PHE A 112 -27.13 -20.93 31.61
N HIS A 113 -28.33 -21.00 31.01
CA HIS A 113 -29.55 -21.51 31.64
C HIS A 113 -29.78 -22.97 31.25
N LYS A 114 -29.63 -23.89 32.21
CA LYS A 114 -29.70 -25.33 31.94
C LYS A 114 -31.08 -25.84 31.55
N GLU A 115 -32.15 -25.35 32.19
CA GLU A 115 -33.52 -25.83 31.93
C GLU A 115 -34.09 -25.31 30.60
N GLU A 116 -33.91 -24.02 30.31
CA GLU A 116 -34.34 -23.40 29.06
C GLU A 116 -33.36 -23.64 27.89
N ASN A 117 -32.14 -24.12 28.18
CA ASN A 117 -31.06 -24.32 27.22
C ASN A 117 -30.67 -23.02 26.48
N THR A 118 -30.62 -21.90 27.21
CA THR A 118 -30.38 -20.55 26.69
C THR A 118 -29.09 -19.93 27.21
N LEU A 119 -28.51 -18.99 26.44
CA LEU A 119 -27.33 -18.21 26.81
C LEU A 119 -27.69 -16.73 26.95
N SER A 120 -27.29 -16.11 28.07
CA SER A 120 -27.64 -14.73 28.41
C SER A 120 -26.43 -13.95 28.92
N LEU A 121 -26.46 -12.62 28.75
CA LEU A 121 -25.43 -11.72 29.30
C LEU A 121 -25.82 -11.16 30.67
N ALA A 122 -27.12 -11.12 30.98
CA ALA A 122 -27.62 -10.73 32.28
C ALA A 122 -27.37 -11.83 33.32
N ARG A 123 -26.89 -11.44 34.51
CA ARG A 123 -26.68 -12.37 35.62
C ARG A 123 -28.00 -12.55 36.38
N GLU A 124 -28.44 -13.79 36.51
CA GLU A 124 -29.58 -14.20 37.33
C GLU A 124 -29.16 -15.38 38.23
N ASP A 125 -29.84 -15.56 39.37
CA ASP A 125 -29.43 -16.54 40.39
C ASP A 125 -29.40 -18.00 39.90
N GLN A 126 -30.14 -18.31 38.83
CA GLN A 126 -30.26 -19.65 38.25
C GLN A 126 -29.27 -19.93 37.11
N LEU A 127 -28.44 -18.94 36.72
CA LEU A 127 -27.54 -19.04 35.58
C LEU A 127 -26.10 -19.37 35.99
N GLU A 128 -25.47 -20.29 35.27
CA GLU A 128 -24.07 -20.68 35.50
C GLU A 128 -23.13 -19.82 34.64
N PRO A 129 -22.07 -19.18 35.19
CA PRO A 129 -21.14 -18.38 34.41
C PRO A 129 -20.30 -19.24 33.47
N LEU A 130 -20.16 -18.80 32.22
CA LEU A 130 -19.40 -19.49 31.19
C LEU A 130 -18.03 -18.83 30.97
N VAL A 131 -16.98 -19.65 30.95
CA VAL A 131 -15.60 -19.24 30.67
C VAL A 131 -15.21 -19.76 29.29
N LEU A 132 -15.11 -18.86 28.31
CA LEU A 132 -14.74 -19.24 26.95
C LEU A 132 -13.27 -19.62 26.86
N GLN A 133 -12.99 -20.70 26.15
CA GLN A 133 -11.63 -21.15 25.83
C GLN A 133 -11.26 -20.73 24.40
N GLY A 134 -9.95 -20.61 24.15
CA GLY A 134 -9.43 -20.22 22.84
C GLY A 134 -9.20 -18.72 22.67
N ILE A 135 -9.48 -17.89 23.67
CA ILE A 135 -9.16 -16.46 23.65
C ILE A 135 -7.90 -16.19 24.47
N TYR A 136 -6.91 -15.53 23.87
CA TYR A 136 -5.63 -15.26 24.52
C TYR A 136 -5.37 -13.76 24.67
N GLN A 137 -4.93 -13.37 25.88
CA GLN A 137 -4.44 -12.04 26.18
C GLN A 137 -2.94 -12.00 25.87
N ILE A 138 -2.53 -11.05 25.03
CA ILE A 138 -1.15 -10.86 24.60
C ILE A 138 -0.66 -9.52 25.15
N TRP A 139 0.40 -9.57 25.96
CA TRP A 139 1.08 -8.42 26.53
C TRP A 139 2.41 -8.23 25.81
N LEU A 140 2.64 -7.03 25.27
CA LEU A 140 3.82 -6.72 24.46
C LEU A 140 4.69 -5.67 25.13
N GLU A 141 6.00 -5.90 25.13
CA GLU A 141 7.02 -4.92 25.47
C GLU A 141 7.70 -4.44 24.18
N ALA A 142 7.70 -3.13 23.97
CA ALA A 142 8.41 -2.49 22.85
C ALA A 142 9.91 -2.33 23.15
N ASP A 143 10.72 -2.37 22.09
CA ASP A 143 12.13 -1.97 22.17
C ASP A 143 12.30 -0.44 22.28
N THR A 144 13.35 -0.03 22.98
CA THR A 144 13.68 1.39 23.19
C THR A 144 14.13 2.04 21.88
N GLY A 145 13.49 3.15 21.50
CA GLY A 145 13.90 3.96 20.35
C GLY A 145 13.28 3.55 19.01
N PHE A 146 12.34 2.60 18.98
CA PHE A 146 11.65 2.20 17.74
C PHE A 146 10.54 3.21 17.37
N GLN A 147 10.61 3.81 16.17
CA GLN A 147 9.68 4.86 15.69
C GLN A 147 8.70 4.39 14.58
N GLY A 148 8.37 3.08 14.50
CA GLY A 148 7.55 2.51 13.42
C GLY A 148 6.18 1.95 13.82
N SER A 149 5.45 1.39 12.85
CA SER A 149 4.10 0.81 12.96
C SER A 149 4.03 -0.60 13.59
N VAL A 150 4.84 -0.88 14.61
CA VAL A 150 4.92 -2.21 15.26
C VAL A 150 3.53 -2.78 15.63
N PRO A 151 2.57 -1.99 16.16
CA PRO A 151 1.25 -2.52 16.49
C PRO A 151 0.52 -3.16 15.31
N THR A 152 0.63 -2.59 14.12
CA THR A 152 0.00 -3.10 12.90
C THR A 152 0.68 -4.40 12.47
N THR A 153 2.02 -4.41 12.38
CA THR A 153 2.80 -5.59 11.98
C THR A 153 2.59 -6.78 12.93
N VAL A 154 2.53 -6.53 14.25
CA VAL A 154 2.23 -7.57 15.23
C VAL A 154 0.83 -8.14 15.03
N THR A 155 -0.16 -7.27 14.81
CA THR A 155 -1.54 -7.69 14.58
C THR A 155 -1.65 -8.52 13.30
N GLU A 156 -1.03 -8.09 12.21
CA GLU A 156 -1.01 -8.81 10.93
C GLU A 156 -0.35 -10.19 11.07
N ARG A 157 0.86 -10.25 11.65
CA ARG A 157 1.61 -11.51 11.85
C ARG A 157 0.84 -12.49 12.75
N LEU A 158 0.20 -12.02 13.82
CA LEU A 158 -0.62 -12.91 14.66
C LEU A 158 -1.81 -13.51 13.91
N HIS A 159 -2.51 -12.71 13.11
CA HIS A 159 -3.71 -13.18 12.41
C HIS A 159 -3.38 -14.01 11.16
N GLU A 160 -2.20 -13.84 10.58
CA GLU A 160 -1.64 -14.73 9.55
C GLU A 160 -1.45 -16.17 10.08
N TYR A 161 -1.01 -16.30 11.33
CA TYR A 161 -0.71 -17.58 11.97
C TYR A 161 -1.77 -18.05 12.98
N ARG A 162 -2.98 -17.45 12.95
CA ARG A 162 -4.05 -17.75 13.91
C ARG A 162 -4.47 -19.22 13.84
N GLY A 163 -4.53 -19.87 15.01
CA GLY A 163 -5.01 -21.24 15.13
C GLY A 163 -6.53 -21.36 15.00
N LEU A 164 -7.01 -22.56 14.62
CA LEU A 164 -8.43 -22.89 14.61
C LEU A 164 -9.06 -22.76 15.99
N ALA A 165 -10.24 -22.13 16.04
CA ALA A 165 -10.98 -21.82 17.25
C ALA A 165 -10.17 -20.98 18.27
N GLN A 166 -9.24 -20.14 17.77
CA GLN A 166 -8.46 -19.21 18.58
C GLN A 166 -8.70 -17.75 18.18
N ASP A 167 -8.60 -16.85 19.15
CA ASP A 167 -8.65 -15.40 18.94
C ASP A 167 -7.75 -14.66 19.96
N PHE A 168 -7.39 -13.41 19.67
CA PHE A 168 -6.35 -12.67 20.38
C PHE A 168 -6.84 -11.30 20.87
N ARG A 169 -6.39 -10.90 22.06
CA ARG A 169 -6.54 -9.55 22.61
C ARG A 169 -5.17 -8.94 22.87
N LEU A 170 -4.81 -7.93 22.10
CA LEU A 170 -3.50 -7.29 22.17
C LEU A 170 -3.48 -6.14 23.20
N ARG A 171 -2.43 -6.04 24.00
CA ARG A 171 -2.14 -4.89 24.88
C ARG A 171 -0.65 -4.61 24.92
N TRP A 172 -0.29 -3.34 24.75
CA TRP A 172 1.08 -2.86 24.95
C TRP A 172 1.27 -2.51 26.42
N LEU A 173 2.40 -2.94 26.99
CA LEU A 173 2.76 -2.64 28.36
C LEU A 173 3.34 -1.23 28.46
N GLU A 174 2.96 -0.53 29.54
CA GLU A 174 3.48 0.79 29.83
C GLU A 174 4.87 0.70 30.46
N VAL A 175 5.75 1.64 30.13
CA VAL A 175 7.08 1.72 30.72
C VAL A 175 6.97 2.31 32.12
N PHE A 176 7.44 1.56 33.12
CA PHE A 176 7.60 2.03 34.49
C PHE A 176 9.06 2.46 34.73
N PRO A 177 9.36 3.77 34.78
CA PRO A 177 10.73 4.24 34.99
C PRO A 177 11.21 3.96 36.41
N VAL A 178 12.34 3.28 36.54
CA VAL A 178 12.99 2.92 37.79
C VAL A 178 14.28 3.73 37.93
N SER A 179 14.29 4.66 38.88
CA SER A 179 15.45 5.47 39.23
C SER A 179 16.21 4.83 40.41
N LEU A 180 17.54 4.74 40.30
CA LEU A 180 18.40 4.11 41.30
C LEU A 180 19.41 5.10 41.88
N THR A 181 19.74 4.94 43.17
CA THR A 181 20.93 5.56 43.77
C THR A 181 21.91 4.44 44.14
N VAL A 182 23.08 4.41 43.49
CA VAL A 182 24.07 3.34 43.62
C VAL A 182 25.46 3.93 43.85
N GLU A 183 26.14 3.49 44.90
CA GLU A 183 27.54 3.82 45.18
C GLU A 183 28.38 2.53 45.15
N LEU A 184 29.34 2.46 44.23
CA LEU A 184 30.17 1.28 44.00
C LEU A 184 31.63 1.61 44.25
N GLU A 185 32.33 0.74 44.98
CA GLU A 185 33.78 0.76 45.04
C GLU A 185 34.36 -0.22 44.03
N ILE A 186 35.28 0.27 43.20
CA ILE A 186 35.84 -0.46 42.07
C ILE A 186 37.32 -0.77 42.29
N ASP A 187 37.82 -1.80 41.60
CA ASP A 187 39.23 -2.17 41.65
C ASP A 187 40.12 -1.09 41.04
N ALA A 188 41.33 -0.93 41.59
CA ALA A 188 42.27 0.10 41.15
C ALA A 188 42.74 -0.07 39.68
N ALA A 189 42.56 -1.25 39.09
CA ALA A 189 42.92 -1.56 37.70
C ALA A 189 41.72 -1.51 36.72
N ALA A 190 40.50 -1.29 37.21
CA ALA A 190 39.30 -1.28 36.37
C ALA A 190 39.20 0.02 35.55
N ASN A 191 38.71 -0.08 34.31
CA ASN A 191 38.39 1.09 33.49
C ASN A 191 36.94 1.55 33.81
N PRO A 192 36.74 2.76 34.36
CA PRO A 192 35.44 3.25 34.81
C PRO A 192 34.37 3.32 33.71
N ASP A 193 34.76 3.70 32.48
CA ASP A 193 33.81 3.87 31.36
C ASP A 193 33.25 2.52 30.91
N THR A 194 34.13 1.53 30.72
CA THR A 194 33.72 0.17 30.35
C THR A 194 32.91 -0.50 31.46
N LEU A 195 33.24 -0.19 32.72
CA LEU A 195 32.55 -0.75 33.88
C LEU A 195 31.15 -0.15 34.03
N GLN A 196 31.00 1.16 33.84
CA GLN A 196 29.68 1.81 33.83
C GLN A 196 28.77 1.22 32.75
N GLN A 197 29.31 0.97 31.56
CA GLN A 197 28.54 0.32 30.49
C GLN A 197 28.11 -1.11 30.88
N ALA A 198 29.00 -1.88 31.50
CA ALA A 198 28.67 -3.22 32.00
C ALA A 198 27.58 -3.17 33.08
N ILE A 199 27.66 -2.22 34.02
CA ILE A 199 26.66 -1.99 35.07
C ILE A 199 25.29 -1.67 34.46
N ASP A 200 25.23 -0.68 33.57
CA ASP A 200 24.00 -0.28 32.89
C ASP A 200 23.36 -1.46 32.16
N THR A 201 24.17 -2.24 31.42
CA THR A 201 23.71 -3.42 30.68
C THR A 201 23.17 -4.49 31.63
N GLN A 202 23.86 -4.80 32.73
CA GLN A 202 23.41 -5.82 33.68
C GLN A 202 22.15 -5.41 34.42
N ILE A 203 22.02 -4.15 34.84
CA ILE A 203 20.78 -3.63 35.45
C ILE A 203 19.62 -3.70 34.45
N SER A 204 19.86 -3.29 33.19
CA SER A 204 18.86 -3.37 32.12
C SER A 204 18.41 -4.81 31.86
N HIS A 205 19.35 -5.76 31.81
CA HIS A 205 19.05 -7.19 31.66
C HIS A 205 18.33 -7.79 32.87
N TYR A 206 18.58 -7.30 34.08
CA TYR A 206 17.82 -7.74 35.26
C TYR A 206 16.36 -7.28 35.20
N PHE A 207 16.11 -6.05 34.77
CA PHE A 207 14.76 -5.49 34.63
C PHE A 207 13.98 -6.14 33.49
N SER A 208 14.59 -6.24 32.30
CA SER A 208 14.00 -6.87 31.12
C SER A 208 15.07 -7.70 30.39
N PRO A 209 15.17 -9.01 30.72
CA PRO A 209 16.16 -9.90 30.13
C PRO A 209 15.90 -10.06 28.61
N PRO A 210 16.91 -9.82 27.75
CA PRO A 210 16.75 -10.05 26.32
C PRO A 210 16.63 -11.54 26.02
N THR A 211 15.91 -11.87 24.96
CA THR A 211 15.85 -13.26 24.46
C THR A 211 17.09 -13.54 23.62
N ARG A 212 17.86 -14.57 24.00
CA ARG A 212 19.01 -15.03 23.22
C ARG A 212 18.55 -15.73 21.95
N ARG A 213 19.28 -15.50 20.86
CA ARG A 213 19.09 -16.20 19.59
C ARG A 213 20.34 -17.01 19.28
N TYR A 214 20.15 -18.19 18.71
CA TYR A 214 21.19 -19.15 18.36
C TYR A 214 21.23 -19.34 16.84
N THR A 215 22.44 -19.44 16.30
CA THR A 215 22.66 -20.06 14.99
C THR A 215 22.56 -21.59 15.13
N LEU A 216 22.40 -22.31 14.02
CA LEU A 216 22.37 -23.78 14.02
C LEU A 216 23.64 -24.38 14.67
N PRO A 217 24.88 -23.95 14.34
CA PRO A 217 26.08 -24.49 14.98
C PRO A 217 26.12 -24.22 16.49
N GLU A 218 25.77 -23.00 16.93
CA GLU A 218 25.77 -22.64 18.35
C GLU A 218 24.74 -23.46 19.14
N GLY A 219 23.57 -23.72 18.57
CA GLY A 219 22.54 -24.56 19.19
C GLY A 219 23.01 -26.00 19.38
N LEU A 220 23.65 -26.58 18.36
CA LEU A 220 24.23 -27.93 18.43
C LEU A 220 25.37 -28.00 19.46
N GLU A 221 26.23 -26.98 19.53
CA GLU A 221 27.29 -26.88 20.54
C GLU A 221 26.73 -26.72 21.97
N ALA A 222 25.58 -26.05 22.11
CA ALA A 222 24.84 -25.95 23.36
C ALA A 222 24.14 -27.27 23.77
N GLY A 223 24.24 -28.32 22.95
CA GLY A 223 23.69 -29.65 23.23
C GLY A 223 22.23 -29.83 22.82
N LEU A 224 21.65 -28.89 22.06
CA LEU A 224 20.30 -29.00 21.52
C LEU A 224 20.30 -29.95 20.31
N SER A 225 19.28 -30.80 20.21
CA SER A 225 19.11 -31.66 19.04
C SER A 225 18.50 -30.90 17.84
N ILE A 226 18.56 -31.50 16.65
CA ILE A 226 17.96 -30.92 15.43
C ILE A 226 16.44 -30.76 15.60
N ASP A 227 15.77 -31.77 16.14
CA ASP A 227 14.34 -31.71 16.41
C ASP A 227 13.99 -30.62 17.42
N GLU A 228 14.79 -30.43 18.48
CA GLU A 228 14.57 -29.36 19.47
C GLU A 228 14.74 -27.95 18.86
N LEU A 229 15.71 -27.77 17.95
CA LEU A 229 15.97 -26.48 17.30
C LEU A 229 14.88 -26.10 16.31
N PHE A 230 14.41 -27.05 15.49
CA PHE A 230 13.35 -26.81 14.51
C PHE A 230 11.93 -26.96 15.09
N GLU A 231 11.78 -27.22 16.39
CA GLU A 231 10.48 -27.30 17.06
C GLU A 231 9.78 -25.92 17.11
N GLY A 232 8.62 -25.85 16.46
CA GLY A 232 7.77 -24.66 16.42
C GLY A 232 7.91 -23.87 15.11
N PRO A 233 7.61 -22.56 15.12
CA PRO A 233 7.57 -21.74 13.91
C PRO A 233 8.95 -21.51 13.33
N ALA A 234 9.02 -21.44 12.00
CA ALA A 234 10.21 -20.99 11.30
C ALA A 234 10.47 -19.51 11.64
N LEU A 235 11.65 -19.23 12.21
CA LEU A 235 12.08 -17.90 12.64
C LEU A 235 13.12 -17.34 11.66
N GLU A 236 13.04 -16.04 11.37
CA GLU A 236 13.92 -15.34 10.42
C GLU A 236 15.26 -14.91 11.06
N HIS A 237 15.27 -14.73 12.39
CA HIS A 237 16.41 -14.16 13.11
C HIS A 237 17.19 -15.17 13.98
N GLY A 238 17.00 -16.47 13.73
CA GLY A 238 17.68 -17.57 14.42
C GLY A 238 16.81 -18.33 15.41
N PHE A 239 17.37 -19.35 16.04
CA PHE A 239 16.65 -20.25 16.94
C PHE A 239 16.53 -19.67 18.34
N ILE A 240 15.40 -19.92 18.99
CA ILE A 240 15.15 -19.54 20.38
C ILE A 240 14.95 -20.83 21.18
N ASP A 241 15.81 -21.05 22.18
CA ASP A 241 15.65 -22.18 23.09
C ASP A 241 14.35 -22.04 23.91
N SER A 242 13.52 -23.06 23.79
CA SER A 242 12.25 -23.19 24.50
C SER A 242 12.43 -23.23 26.03
N ALA A 243 13.52 -23.80 26.54
CA ALA A 243 13.78 -23.87 27.98
C ALA A 243 14.16 -22.51 28.56
N GLU A 244 15.13 -21.82 27.95
CA GLU A 244 15.48 -20.44 28.28
C GLU A 244 14.28 -19.49 28.20
N LEU A 245 13.47 -19.59 27.13
CA LEU A 245 12.32 -18.71 26.96
C LEU A 245 11.25 -18.93 28.05
N ARG A 246 11.00 -20.17 28.47
CA ARG A 246 10.09 -20.46 29.60
C ARG A 246 10.59 -19.86 30.92
N ALA A 247 11.90 -19.86 31.16
CA ALA A 247 12.50 -19.28 32.35
C ALA A 247 12.44 -17.74 32.36
N ASN A 248 12.40 -17.11 31.17
CA ASN A 248 12.24 -15.66 31.04
C ASN A 248 10.78 -15.22 31.31
N THR A 249 10.42 -15.06 32.58
CA THR A 249 9.09 -14.59 33.01
C THR A 249 9.07 -13.08 33.26
N LYS A 250 7.88 -12.48 33.15
CA LYS A 250 7.67 -11.06 33.50
C LYS A 250 8.04 -10.82 34.96
N LYS A 251 8.76 -9.72 35.24
CA LYS A 251 9.06 -9.29 36.61
C LYS A 251 7.83 -8.65 37.24
N THR A 252 7.39 -9.17 38.39
CA THR A 252 6.32 -8.60 39.22
C THR A 252 6.85 -7.81 40.42
N GLU A 253 8.12 -8.05 40.79
CA GLU A 253 8.81 -7.32 41.84
C GLU A 253 10.32 -7.21 41.57
N LEU A 254 10.93 -6.13 42.07
CA LEU A 254 12.37 -5.87 42.02
C LEU A 254 12.93 -5.77 43.44
N ARG A 255 14.06 -6.44 43.69
CA ARG A 255 14.70 -6.48 45.00
C ARG A 255 16.10 -5.89 44.94
N THR A 256 16.40 -5.01 45.89
CA THR A 256 17.76 -4.44 46.05
C THR A 256 18.81 -5.54 46.30
N SER A 257 18.46 -6.60 47.03
CA SER A 257 19.37 -7.75 47.28
C SER A 257 19.83 -8.45 46.01
N ASP A 258 18.96 -8.55 45.00
CA ASP A 258 19.28 -9.23 43.76
C ASP A 258 20.19 -8.34 42.89
N LEU A 259 19.89 -7.04 42.84
CA LEU A 259 20.75 -6.05 42.19
C LEU A 259 22.14 -5.99 42.84
N ILE A 260 22.23 -6.05 44.18
CA ILE A 260 23.52 -6.08 44.88
C ILE A 260 24.33 -7.29 44.44
N ARG A 261 23.74 -8.49 44.40
CA ARG A 261 24.42 -9.70 43.93
C ARG A 261 24.90 -9.56 42.49
N LEU A 262 24.00 -9.11 41.62
CA LEU A 262 24.28 -8.91 40.20
C LEU A 262 25.41 -7.90 39.97
N LEU A 263 25.46 -6.80 40.72
CA LEU A 263 26.53 -5.81 40.61
C LEU A 263 27.86 -6.32 41.19
N MET A 264 27.83 -7.10 42.28
CA MET A 264 29.02 -7.73 42.85
C MET A 264 29.65 -8.78 41.93
N ASP A 265 28.86 -9.41 41.05
CA ASP A 265 29.35 -10.39 40.07
C ASP A 265 30.05 -9.74 38.86
N ILE A 266 29.97 -8.41 38.70
CA ILE A 266 30.64 -7.70 37.61
C ILE A 266 32.13 -7.61 37.90
N PRO A 267 33.02 -8.15 37.03
CA PRO A 267 34.46 -8.06 37.23
C PRO A 267 34.92 -6.59 37.34
N GLY A 268 35.62 -6.26 38.42
CA GLY A 268 36.08 -4.90 38.73
C GLY A 268 35.23 -4.16 39.75
N VAL A 269 34.06 -4.69 40.15
CA VAL A 269 33.31 -4.19 41.32
C VAL A 269 33.81 -4.89 42.58
N ARG A 270 34.31 -4.11 43.54
CA ARG A 270 34.87 -4.59 44.81
C ARG A 270 33.84 -4.61 45.93
N LEU A 271 32.97 -3.60 45.98
CA LEU A 271 31.97 -3.43 47.04
C LEU A 271 30.80 -2.56 46.56
N VAL A 272 29.57 -2.97 46.87
CA VAL A 272 28.39 -2.08 46.79
C VAL A 272 28.23 -1.38 48.13
N ARG A 273 28.50 -0.06 48.19
CA ARG A 273 28.40 0.74 49.42
C ARG A 273 26.95 1.13 49.73
N ARG A 274 26.19 1.47 48.69
CA ARG A 274 24.79 1.89 48.79
C ARG A 274 24.03 1.47 47.54
N LEU A 275 22.80 1.00 47.71
CA LEU A 275 21.87 0.74 46.62
C LEU A 275 20.43 0.92 47.12
N GLU A 276 19.72 1.89 46.56
CA GLU A 276 18.34 2.25 46.91
C GLU A 276 17.54 2.62 45.66
N PHE A 277 16.23 2.41 45.67
CA PHE A 277 15.32 2.97 44.65
C PHE A 277 15.06 4.44 45.01
N ALA A 278 15.37 5.38 44.11
CA ALA A 278 15.39 6.82 44.44
C ALA A 278 14.03 7.36 44.94
N ASN A 279 12.93 6.78 44.47
CA ASN A 279 11.56 7.19 44.82
C ASN A 279 10.92 6.34 45.93
N ASN A 280 11.64 5.37 46.50
CA ASN A 280 11.09 4.44 47.48
C ASN A 280 12.22 3.89 48.38
N ASN A 281 12.30 4.34 49.64
CA ASN A 281 13.29 3.87 50.62
C ASN A 281 13.05 2.41 51.09
N LYS A 282 12.38 1.59 50.28
CA LYS A 282 12.06 0.18 50.54
C LYS A 282 13.00 -0.71 49.73
N TRP A 283 13.42 -1.82 50.32
CA TRP A 283 14.27 -2.86 49.72
C TRP A 283 13.55 -3.67 48.61
N LEU A 284 12.25 -3.46 48.42
CA LEU A 284 11.36 -4.14 47.48
C LEU A 284 10.48 -3.12 46.74
N LEU A 285 10.44 -3.22 45.41
CA LEU A 285 9.55 -2.46 44.54
C LEU A 285 8.59 -3.42 43.84
N ARG A 286 7.28 -3.26 44.03
CA ARG A 286 6.25 -4.06 43.33
C ARG A 286 5.84 -3.36 42.04
N LEU A 287 5.62 -4.15 41.00
CA LEU A 287 5.21 -3.69 39.67
C LEU A 287 3.76 -4.08 39.41
N ASP A 288 3.06 -3.29 38.62
CA ASP A 288 1.71 -3.61 38.16
C ASP A 288 1.74 -4.53 36.94
N ASP A 289 0.72 -5.35 36.78
CA ASP A 289 0.59 -6.34 35.70
C ASP A 289 0.46 -5.68 34.32
N THR A 290 0.22 -4.37 34.24
CA THR A 290 0.18 -3.61 32.98
C THR A 290 1.49 -2.89 32.62
N THR A 291 2.53 -3.03 33.45
CA THR A 291 3.79 -2.27 33.31
C THR A 291 5.03 -3.13 33.11
N VAL A 292 6.12 -2.55 32.59
CA VAL A 292 7.47 -3.13 32.52
C VAL A 292 8.54 -2.17 33.06
N PRO A 293 9.49 -2.63 33.89
CA PRO A 293 10.48 -1.76 34.49
C PRO A 293 11.58 -1.38 33.50
N ARG A 294 11.98 -0.10 33.47
CA ARG A 294 13.14 0.38 32.70
C ARG A 294 14.01 1.29 33.56
N LEU A 295 15.33 1.18 33.41
CA LEU A 295 16.27 2.06 34.12
C LEU A 295 16.12 3.50 33.60
N ASP A 296 15.75 4.40 34.49
CA ASP A 296 15.73 5.83 34.21
C ASP A 296 17.11 6.42 34.47
N LYS A 297 17.95 6.46 33.43
CA LYS A 297 19.33 6.94 33.54
C LYS A 297 19.43 8.41 33.94
N HIS A 298 18.46 9.23 33.55
CA HIS A 298 18.51 10.68 33.80
C HIS A 298 18.28 11.01 35.28
N ASN A 299 17.38 10.26 35.92
CA ASN A 299 17.07 10.42 37.35
C ASN A 299 17.82 9.42 38.25
N SER A 300 18.71 8.60 37.69
CA SER A 300 19.55 7.69 38.48
C SER A 300 20.89 8.33 38.82
N HIS A 301 21.38 8.08 40.04
CA HIS A 301 22.68 8.52 40.53
C HIS A 301 23.57 7.28 40.74
N ILE A 302 24.48 7.02 39.80
CA ILE A 302 25.45 5.91 39.89
C ILE A 302 26.84 6.53 40.05
N THR A 303 27.46 6.30 41.22
CA THR A 303 28.77 6.85 41.56
C THR A 303 29.79 5.72 41.71
N LEU A 304 30.90 5.82 40.98
CA LEU A 304 32.04 4.90 41.10
C LEU A 304 33.14 5.54 41.97
N ILE A 305 33.63 4.78 42.93
CA ILE A 305 34.65 5.20 43.89
C ILE A 305 35.88 4.29 43.71
N GLN A 306 37.04 4.89 43.46
CA GLN A 306 38.31 4.16 43.35
C GLN A 306 39.30 4.71 44.38
N ALA A 307 39.78 3.84 45.27
CA ALA A 307 40.68 4.20 46.36
C ALA A 307 40.16 5.38 47.23
N GLY A 308 38.84 5.50 47.41
CA GLY A 308 38.21 6.57 48.19
C GLY A 308 37.97 7.88 47.44
N ILE A 309 38.26 7.95 46.14
CA ILE A 309 38.02 9.12 45.29
C ILE A 309 36.83 8.82 44.37
N GLU A 310 35.86 9.73 44.32
CA GLU A 310 34.77 9.67 43.33
C GLU A 310 35.30 9.97 41.93
N ILE A 311 34.98 9.09 40.99
CA ILE A 311 35.37 9.26 39.60
C ILE A 311 34.27 10.01 38.87
N PRO A 312 34.56 11.18 38.26
CA PRO A 312 33.60 11.86 37.42
C PRO A 312 33.35 11.03 36.16
N LEU A 313 32.15 10.48 36.04
CA LEU A 313 31.70 9.80 34.83
C LEU A 313 31.14 10.83 33.86
N PHE A 314 31.63 10.82 32.62
CA PHE A 314 30.95 11.53 31.54
C PHE A 314 29.85 10.60 31.01
N LEU A 315 28.59 10.98 31.23
CA LEU A 315 27.46 10.38 30.51
C LEU A 315 27.63 10.68 29.02
N LYS A 316 28.36 9.82 28.30
CA LYS A 316 28.17 9.73 26.85
C LYS A 316 26.79 9.16 26.66
N GLU A 317 25.89 9.94 26.07
CA GLU A 317 24.68 9.43 25.43
C GLU A 317 25.12 8.44 24.34
N LEU A 318 25.35 7.20 24.74
CA LEU A 318 25.34 6.10 23.81
C LEU A 318 23.90 5.99 23.35
N ASN A 319 23.63 6.45 22.13
CA ASN A 319 22.49 6.01 21.36
C ASN A 319 22.53 4.49 21.40
N VAL A 320 21.76 3.89 22.32
CA VAL A 320 21.38 2.49 22.20
C VAL A 320 20.46 2.49 21.00
N THR A 321 21.07 2.45 19.81
CA THR A 321 20.35 2.18 18.57
C THR A 321 19.54 0.94 18.86
N ALA A 322 18.22 1.01 18.69
CA ALA A 322 17.34 -0.14 18.70
C ALA A 322 18.10 -1.24 17.95
N ALA A 323 18.36 -2.38 18.61
CA ALA A 323 19.13 -3.43 17.99
C ALA A 323 18.34 -3.87 16.76
N THR A 324 18.77 -3.41 15.57
CA THR A 324 18.22 -3.89 14.32
C THR A 324 18.62 -5.34 14.25
N ILE A 325 17.69 -6.24 14.58
CA ILE A 325 17.92 -7.67 14.47
C ILE A 325 17.94 -7.94 12.96
N ALA A 326 19.14 -8.12 12.40
CA ALA A 326 19.28 -8.48 11.00
C ALA A 326 18.94 -9.97 10.84
N PRO A 327 18.25 -10.36 9.76
CA PRO A 327 18.00 -11.77 9.47
C PRO A 327 19.32 -12.51 9.32
N LEU A 328 19.37 -13.74 9.82
CA LEU A 328 20.58 -14.56 9.72
C LEU A 328 20.73 -15.11 8.29
N PRO A 329 21.97 -15.21 7.77
CA PRO A 329 22.22 -15.94 6.53
C PRO A 329 21.70 -17.37 6.60
N ARG A 330 21.14 -17.86 5.48
CA ARG A 330 20.55 -19.21 5.35
C ARG A 330 21.50 -20.34 5.79
N GLU A 331 22.80 -20.16 5.56
CA GLU A 331 23.86 -21.10 5.96
C GLU A 331 23.96 -21.32 7.47
N LEU A 332 23.53 -20.34 8.27
CA LEU A 332 23.51 -20.41 9.73
C LEU A 332 22.19 -20.93 10.29
N THR A 333 21.19 -21.18 9.44
CA THR A 333 19.84 -21.62 9.83
C THR A 333 19.39 -22.91 9.14
N GLU A 334 20.20 -23.47 8.24
CA GLU A 334 19.91 -24.72 7.53
C GLU A 334 20.97 -25.78 7.72
N LEU A 335 20.52 -27.04 7.73
CA LEU A 335 21.42 -28.18 7.78
C LEU A 335 22.13 -28.34 6.42
N PRO A 336 23.48 -28.44 6.39
CA PRO A 336 24.20 -28.67 5.14
C PRO A 336 23.82 -30.04 4.57
N LEU A 337 23.42 -30.07 3.30
CA LEU A 337 23.11 -31.30 2.59
C LEU A 337 24.39 -32.10 2.28
N PRO A 338 24.35 -33.43 2.32
CA PRO A 338 25.49 -34.26 1.92
C PRO A 338 25.94 -33.93 0.49
N PRO A 339 27.26 -33.89 0.21
CA PRO A 339 27.74 -33.68 -1.14
C PRO A 339 27.34 -34.84 -2.06
N SER A 340 27.18 -34.55 -3.34
CA SER A 340 26.80 -35.54 -4.37
C SER A 340 27.57 -35.36 -5.67
N GLN A 341 27.75 -36.45 -6.41
CA GLN A 341 28.39 -36.45 -7.71
C GLN A 341 27.55 -37.23 -8.73
N ASN A 342 27.39 -36.67 -9.94
CA ASN A 342 26.84 -37.42 -11.07
C ASN A 342 27.86 -38.47 -11.53
N ARG A 343 27.55 -39.76 -11.33
CA ARG A 343 28.41 -40.90 -11.68
C ARG A 343 28.17 -41.43 -13.10
N HIS A 344 27.24 -40.86 -13.87
CA HIS A 344 26.86 -41.31 -15.20
C HIS A 344 26.46 -42.80 -15.23
N ILE A 345 25.63 -43.20 -14.28
CA ILE A 345 25.17 -44.57 -14.06
C ILE A 345 24.44 -45.10 -15.30
N GLY A 346 23.66 -44.23 -15.96
CA GLY A 346 22.95 -44.50 -17.21
C GLY A 346 23.82 -44.40 -18.47
N GLY A 347 25.14 -44.29 -18.33
CA GLY A 347 26.07 -44.37 -19.45
C GLY A 347 25.90 -45.66 -20.26
N SER A 348 26.31 -45.64 -21.53
CA SER A 348 26.13 -46.74 -22.48
C SER A 348 26.62 -48.08 -21.92
N TYR A 349 25.73 -49.08 -21.85
CA TYR A 349 26.09 -50.46 -21.55
C TYR A 349 27.11 -50.96 -22.57
N TYR A 350 28.23 -51.50 -22.08
CA TYR A 350 29.27 -52.06 -22.91
C TYR A 350 29.00 -53.55 -23.16
N SER A 351 28.94 -53.95 -24.43
CA SER A 351 28.56 -55.32 -24.78
C SER A 351 29.56 -56.35 -24.25
N ILE A 352 29.05 -57.42 -23.62
CA ILE A 352 29.87 -58.56 -23.19
C ILE A 352 30.50 -59.29 -24.36
N GLN A 353 29.96 -59.14 -25.59
CA GLN A 353 30.49 -59.80 -26.78
C GLN A 353 31.95 -59.39 -27.06
N HIS A 354 32.35 -58.19 -26.63
CA HIS A 354 33.74 -57.72 -26.72
C HIS A 354 34.71 -58.45 -25.81
N GLN A 355 34.20 -59.06 -24.75
CA GLN A 355 34.99 -59.73 -23.71
C GLN A 355 35.23 -61.20 -24.03
N PHE A 356 34.59 -61.73 -25.08
CA PHE A 356 34.80 -63.11 -25.52
C PHE A 356 36.18 -63.29 -26.20
N PRO A 357 36.80 -64.48 -26.04
CA PRO A 357 38.02 -64.82 -26.76
C PRO A 357 37.84 -64.74 -28.29
N ASP A 358 38.92 -64.40 -29.00
CA ASP A 358 38.94 -64.27 -30.48
C ASP A 358 38.44 -65.52 -31.21
N THR A 359 38.57 -66.70 -30.61
CA THR A 359 38.12 -67.97 -31.17
C THR A 359 36.61 -68.00 -31.45
N TYR A 360 35.81 -67.24 -30.68
CA TYR A 360 34.37 -67.10 -30.90
C TYR A 360 34.04 -66.21 -32.11
N GLY A 361 34.92 -65.28 -32.48
CA GLY A 361 34.74 -64.38 -33.63
C GLY A 361 33.60 -63.36 -33.48
N ILE A 362 33.13 -63.12 -32.25
CA ILE A 362 32.04 -62.17 -31.95
C ILE A 362 32.50 -60.82 -31.40
N ASN A 363 33.73 -60.76 -30.86
CA ASN A 363 34.33 -59.54 -30.32
C ASN A 363 34.71 -58.53 -31.42
N SER A 364 35.32 -57.41 -31.03
CA SER A 364 35.71 -56.32 -31.94
C SER A 364 36.64 -56.75 -33.09
N ASN A 365 37.43 -57.81 -32.91
CA ASN A 365 38.34 -58.32 -33.94
C ASN A 365 37.59 -59.06 -35.06
N GLY A 366 36.40 -59.58 -34.76
CA GLY A 366 35.51 -60.24 -35.71
C GLY A 366 36.11 -61.49 -36.38
N LEU A 367 35.52 -61.88 -37.50
CA LEU A 367 36.05 -62.95 -38.35
C LEU A 367 36.90 -62.37 -39.48
N SER A 368 37.89 -63.15 -39.95
CA SER A 368 38.61 -62.81 -41.18
C SER A 368 37.65 -62.70 -42.37
N ALA A 369 37.97 -61.81 -43.33
CA ALA A 369 37.18 -61.65 -44.56
C ALA A 369 37.03 -62.97 -45.34
N SER A 370 38.05 -63.85 -45.25
CA SER A 370 38.12 -65.18 -45.86
C SER A 370 37.30 -66.27 -45.15
N ALA A 371 36.65 -65.99 -44.01
CA ALA A 371 35.85 -66.98 -43.29
C ALA A 371 34.66 -67.47 -44.13
N SER A 372 34.33 -68.76 -43.97
CA SER A 372 33.25 -69.41 -44.74
C SER A 372 31.88 -68.79 -44.44
N PRO A 373 30.91 -68.85 -45.37
CA PRO A 373 29.54 -68.38 -45.13
C PRO A 373 28.88 -69.04 -43.93
N LEU A 374 29.12 -70.34 -43.72
CA LEU A 374 28.62 -71.08 -42.55
C LEU A 374 29.19 -70.53 -41.24
N ARG A 375 30.50 -70.25 -41.18
CA ARG A 375 31.12 -69.70 -39.98
C ARG A 375 30.60 -68.30 -39.66
N LYS A 376 30.41 -67.47 -40.69
CA LYS A 376 29.76 -66.15 -40.57
C LYS A 376 28.32 -66.27 -40.05
N ALA A 377 27.56 -67.26 -40.51
CA ALA A 377 26.20 -67.53 -40.03
C ALA A 377 26.17 -68.00 -38.56
N GLN A 378 27.07 -68.89 -38.15
CA GLN A 378 27.20 -69.36 -36.76
C GLN A 378 27.56 -68.22 -35.80
N VAL A 379 28.46 -67.32 -36.21
CA VAL A 379 28.78 -66.10 -35.43
C VAL A 379 27.55 -65.23 -35.28
N LYS A 380 26.79 -64.97 -36.36
CA LYS A 380 25.53 -64.21 -36.28
C LYS A 380 24.51 -64.88 -35.37
N GLN A 381 24.41 -66.21 -35.39
CA GLN A 381 23.52 -66.97 -34.51
C GLN A 381 23.90 -66.81 -33.03
N LEU A 382 25.20 -66.90 -32.71
CA LEU A 382 25.68 -66.69 -31.34
C LEU A 382 25.48 -65.24 -30.87
N LYS A 383 25.80 -64.25 -31.72
CA LYS A 383 25.50 -62.84 -31.43
C LYS A 383 24.02 -62.66 -31.10
N ALA A 384 23.12 -63.20 -31.94
CA ALA A 384 21.68 -63.12 -31.73
C ALA A 384 21.22 -63.80 -30.43
N TYR A 385 21.83 -64.93 -30.06
CA TYR A 385 21.56 -65.62 -28.78
C TYR A 385 21.94 -64.74 -27.58
N LEU A 386 23.10 -64.07 -27.63
CA LEU A 386 23.58 -63.23 -26.54
C LEU A 386 22.76 -61.93 -26.38
N LEU A 387 22.20 -61.37 -27.46
CA LEU A 387 21.37 -60.16 -27.41
C LEU A 387 20.21 -60.25 -26.40
N LEU A 388 19.65 -61.45 -26.17
CA LEU A 388 18.59 -61.64 -25.18
C LEU A 388 19.05 -61.27 -23.77
N PHE A 389 20.22 -61.76 -23.36
CA PHE A 389 20.79 -61.51 -22.04
C PHE A 389 21.28 -60.07 -21.92
N GLU A 390 21.91 -59.56 -22.97
CA GLU A 390 22.46 -58.20 -22.97
C GLU A 390 21.37 -57.13 -22.93
N GLN A 391 20.23 -57.32 -23.61
CA GLN A 391 19.13 -56.39 -23.52
C GLN A 391 18.51 -56.38 -22.12
N LEU A 392 18.43 -57.54 -21.44
CA LEU A 392 18.00 -57.60 -20.04
C LEU A 392 18.98 -56.86 -19.12
N LEU A 393 20.29 -57.10 -19.25
CA LEU A 393 21.31 -56.39 -18.47
C LEU A 393 21.23 -54.87 -18.71
N SER A 394 21.18 -54.48 -19.98
CA SER A 394 21.02 -53.09 -20.41
C SER A 394 19.79 -52.43 -19.77
N ASN A 395 18.64 -53.13 -19.69
CA ASN A 395 17.45 -52.65 -19.00
C ASN A 395 17.68 -52.44 -17.49
N HIS A 396 18.43 -53.31 -16.81
CA HIS A 396 18.71 -53.14 -15.38
C HIS A 396 19.60 -51.91 -15.11
N PHE A 397 20.57 -51.61 -15.97
CA PHE A 397 21.32 -50.35 -15.89
C PHE A 397 20.40 -49.13 -16.12
N ALA A 398 19.48 -49.22 -17.09
CA ALA A 398 18.48 -48.17 -17.31
C ALA A 398 17.54 -48.01 -16.11
N GLN A 399 17.14 -49.11 -15.46
CA GLN A 399 16.33 -49.09 -14.24
C GLN A 399 17.07 -48.36 -13.12
N LEU A 400 18.35 -48.70 -12.90
CA LEU A 400 19.17 -48.08 -11.86
C LEU A 400 19.35 -46.57 -12.11
N ALA A 401 19.63 -46.18 -13.35
CA ALA A 401 19.79 -44.77 -13.75
C ALA A 401 18.51 -43.93 -13.58
N ASN A 402 17.35 -44.57 -13.49
CA ASN A 402 16.05 -43.91 -13.36
C ASN A 402 15.36 -44.18 -12.01
N VAL A 403 16.06 -44.72 -11.00
CA VAL A 403 15.50 -44.92 -9.64
C VAL A 403 14.95 -43.60 -9.07
N TRP A 404 15.61 -42.48 -9.34
CA TRP A 404 15.15 -41.15 -8.91
C TRP A 404 13.72 -40.84 -9.42
N GLN A 405 13.31 -41.33 -10.61
CA GLN A 405 11.96 -41.13 -11.15
C GLN A 405 10.87 -41.85 -10.35
N LEU A 406 11.23 -42.98 -9.73
CA LEU A 406 10.31 -43.77 -8.92
C LEU A 406 10.04 -43.13 -7.56
N LEU A 407 11.01 -42.37 -7.06
CA LEU A 407 10.95 -41.65 -5.79
C LEU A 407 10.49 -40.20 -5.96
N ALA A 408 10.43 -39.69 -7.20
CA ALA A 408 9.95 -38.35 -7.51
C ALA A 408 8.41 -38.28 -7.46
N PHE A 409 7.88 -37.28 -6.77
CA PHE A 409 6.46 -36.98 -6.73
C PHE A 409 6.08 -35.78 -7.62
N THR A 410 7.06 -35.06 -8.18
CA THR A 410 6.79 -34.04 -9.22
C THR A 410 6.66 -34.64 -10.62
N ASN A 411 7.17 -35.87 -10.83
CA ASN A 411 7.18 -36.52 -12.14
C ASN A 411 5.80 -37.06 -12.54
N THR A 412 5.19 -36.47 -13.58
CA THR A 412 3.88 -36.86 -14.13
C THR A 412 3.91 -38.12 -14.98
N ASP A 413 5.08 -38.64 -15.36
CA ASP A 413 5.18 -39.87 -16.14
C ASP A 413 4.68 -41.07 -15.34
N THR A 414 3.94 -41.95 -16.01
CA THR A 414 3.38 -43.18 -15.43
C THR A 414 4.33 -44.37 -15.53
N ASN A 415 5.48 -44.18 -16.20
CA ASN A 415 6.46 -45.23 -16.40
C ASN A 415 7.10 -45.67 -15.08
N THR A 416 7.25 -46.98 -14.92
CA THR A 416 7.85 -47.58 -13.71
C THR A 416 8.95 -48.58 -14.02
N TYR A 417 8.98 -49.09 -15.25
CA TYR A 417 10.11 -49.83 -15.77
C TYR A 417 10.82 -49.01 -16.84
N PHE A 418 12.15 -49.01 -16.77
CA PHE A 418 13.00 -48.28 -17.68
C PHE A 418 13.85 -49.25 -18.49
N CYS A 419 14.09 -48.88 -19.74
CA CYS A 419 14.89 -49.65 -20.66
C CYS A 419 15.78 -48.72 -21.47
N GLN A 420 16.93 -49.23 -21.89
CA GLN A 420 17.78 -48.55 -22.86
C GLN A 420 18.06 -49.53 -24.00
N LEU A 421 17.94 -49.04 -25.23
CA LEU A 421 18.23 -49.85 -26.41
C LEU A 421 19.73 -50.18 -26.43
N LEU A 422 20.09 -51.46 -26.59
CA LEU A 422 21.47 -51.83 -26.86
C LEU A 422 21.91 -51.22 -28.19
N ASN A 423 22.76 -50.19 -28.10
CA ASN A 423 23.19 -49.41 -29.26
C ASN A 423 24.71 -49.41 -29.36
N ASP A 424 25.25 -50.58 -29.69
CA ASP A 424 26.68 -50.76 -29.97
C ASP A 424 26.88 -50.97 -31.48
N PRO A 425 27.48 -50.00 -32.19
CA PRO A 425 27.71 -50.08 -33.64
C PRO A 425 28.48 -51.33 -34.08
N SER A 426 29.36 -51.85 -33.23
CA SER A 426 30.18 -53.03 -33.53
C SER A 426 29.37 -54.33 -33.64
N LEU A 427 28.13 -54.34 -33.15
CA LEU A 427 27.22 -55.48 -33.25
C LEU A 427 26.56 -55.60 -34.64
N GLY A 428 26.68 -54.58 -35.49
CA GLY A 428 26.19 -54.61 -36.87
C GLY A 428 24.66 -54.73 -36.98
N LEU A 429 23.92 -54.25 -35.97
CA LEU A 429 22.46 -54.37 -35.87
C LEU A 429 21.70 -53.51 -36.90
N ASP A 430 22.40 -52.59 -37.57
CA ASP A 430 21.83 -51.68 -38.58
C ASP A 430 22.07 -52.14 -40.03
N GLU A 431 22.87 -53.20 -40.25
CA GLU A 431 23.17 -53.72 -41.57
C GLU A 431 22.06 -54.65 -42.08
N ASN A 432 21.18 -54.12 -42.94
CA ASN A 432 20.11 -54.83 -43.68
C ASN A 432 18.88 -55.26 -42.85
N ALA A 433 18.17 -54.31 -42.25
CA ALA A 433 16.89 -54.57 -41.60
C ALA A 433 15.74 -54.74 -42.63
N PRO A 434 15.16 -55.93 -42.82
CA PRO A 434 13.94 -56.08 -43.61
C PRO A 434 12.75 -55.43 -42.89
N THR A 435 11.81 -54.84 -43.64
CA THR A 435 10.54 -54.22 -43.19
C THR A 435 9.63 -55.22 -42.47
N THR A 436 10.00 -55.60 -41.25
CA THR A 436 9.32 -56.64 -40.44
C THR A 436 9.04 -56.16 -39.02
N LEU A 437 8.09 -56.83 -38.37
CA LEU A 437 7.44 -56.41 -37.12
C LEU A 437 8.29 -56.66 -35.83
N ASN A 438 9.51 -57.21 -35.93
CA ASN A 438 10.31 -57.61 -34.77
C ASN A 438 11.22 -56.48 -34.23
N LEU A 439 11.62 -56.56 -32.95
CA LEU A 439 12.39 -55.52 -32.24
C LEU A 439 13.74 -55.19 -32.90
N TRP A 440 14.54 -56.20 -33.23
CA TRP A 440 15.91 -56.04 -33.75
C TRP A 440 15.99 -55.86 -35.28
N THR A 441 14.87 -56.03 -35.99
CA THR A 441 14.78 -55.86 -37.45
C THR A 441 13.97 -54.62 -37.83
N ALA A 442 13.63 -53.75 -36.87
CA ALA A 442 12.94 -52.50 -37.17
C ALA A 442 13.86 -51.53 -37.96
N PRO A 443 13.30 -50.66 -38.81
CA PRO A 443 14.05 -49.94 -39.85
C PRO A 443 14.92 -48.80 -39.30
N ASN A 444 14.62 -48.28 -38.11
CA ASN A 444 15.41 -47.22 -37.49
C ASN A 444 15.44 -47.38 -35.96
N GLN A 445 16.44 -46.75 -35.34
CA GLN A 445 16.69 -46.82 -33.90
C GLN A 445 15.50 -46.34 -33.05
N GLU A 446 14.79 -45.30 -33.50
CA GLU A 446 13.65 -44.72 -32.79
C GLU A 446 12.49 -45.72 -32.70
N THR A 447 12.19 -46.43 -33.80
CA THR A 447 11.17 -47.47 -33.83
C THR A 447 11.53 -48.63 -32.91
N ARG A 448 12.82 -49.00 -32.83
CA ARG A 448 13.30 -50.04 -31.91
C ARG A 448 13.12 -49.61 -30.46
N ARG A 449 13.49 -48.37 -30.13
CA ARG A 449 13.32 -47.80 -28.78
C ARG A 449 11.84 -47.81 -28.36
N ASN A 450 10.94 -47.35 -29.24
CA ASN A 450 9.51 -47.30 -28.95
C ASN A 450 8.89 -48.69 -28.81
N ARG A 451 9.31 -49.67 -29.63
CA ARG A 451 8.90 -51.07 -29.48
C ARG A 451 9.42 -51.68 -28.17
N LEU A 452 10.68 -51.44 -27.82
CA LEU A 452 11.26 -51.93 -26.57
C LEU A 452 10.53 -51.35 -25.36
N ALA A 453 10.28 -50.03 -25.37
CA ALA A 453 9.52 -49.37 -24.33
C ALA A 453 8.13 -49.99 -24.17
N ALA A 454 7.41 -50.24 -25.29
CA ALA A 454 6.10 -50.88 -25.26
C ALA A 454 6.12 -52.36 -24.82
N ILE A 455 7.26 -53.06 -24.94
CA ILE A 455 7.42 -54.43 -24.41
C ILE A 455 7.69 -54.39 -22.90
N VAL A 456 8.45 -53.40 -22.44
CA VAL A 456 8.90 -53.28 -21.04
C VAL A 456 7.81 -52.66 -20.16
N ASP A 457 7.10 -51.67 -20.68
CA ASP A 457 5.99 -50.98 -20.02
C ASP A 457 4.83 -50.83 -21.02
N ASP A 458 3.94 -51.83 -21.06
CA ASP A 458 2.90 -51.97 -22.10
C ASP A 458 1.88 -50.81 -22.04
N PRO A 459 1.83 -49.92 -23.06
CA PRO A 459 0.91 -48.78 -23.06
C PRO A 459 -0.55 -49.21 -23.19
N THR A 460 -0.83 -50.46 -23.60
CA THR A 460 -2.18 -51.00 -23.69
C THR A 460 -2.73 -51.48 -22.35
N LYS A 461 -1.88 -51.55 -21.31
CA LYS A 461 -2.23 -51.93 -19.93
C LYS A 461 -1.92 -50.82 -18.91
N PRO A 462 -2.48 -49.61 -19.07
CA PRO A 462 -2.14 -48.47 -18.22
C PRO A 462 -2.41 -48.72 -16.73
N THR A 463 -3.39 -49.55 -16.39
CA THR A 463 -3.75 -49.87 -15.00
C THR A 463 -2.59 -50.47 -14.21
N GLU A 464 -1.81 -51.40 -14.79
CA GLU A 464 -0.72 -52.07 -14.06
C GLU A 464 0.42 -51.10 -13.69
N ASN A 465 0.71 -50.15 -14.58
CA ASN A 465 1.74 -49.13 -14.40
C ASN A 465 1.30 -48.13 -13.33
N LEU A 466 0.04 -47.69 -13.42
CA LEU A 466 -0.58 -46.82 -12.43
C LEU A 466 -0.62 -47.48 -11.04
N GLU A 467 -0.94 -48.77 -10.94
CA GLU A 467 -0.91 -49.50 -9.67
C GLU A 467 0.49 -49.59 -9.06
N ARG A 468 1.54 -49.78 -9.88
CA ARG A 468 2.93 -49.73 -9.41
C ARG A 468 3.30 -48.34 -8.90
N LYS A 469 2.98 -47.29 -9.66
CA LYS A 469 3.22 -45.89 -9.27
C LYS A 469 2.48 -45.55 -7.98
N HIS A 470 1.22 -45.96 -7.84
CA HIS A 470 0.42 -45.80 -6.62
C HIS A 470 1.10 -46.42 -5.39
N ARG A 471 1.69 -47.62 -5.51
CA ARG A 471 2.44 -48.24 -4.41
C ARG A 471 3.68 -47.44 -3.99
N PHE A 472 4.43 -46.87 -4.95
CA PHE A 472 5.56 -45.99 -4.64
C PHE A 472 5.10 -44.75 -3.89
N LEU A 473 4.04 -44.08 -4.36
CA LEU A 473 3.52 -42.88 -3.71
C LEU A 473 2.95 -43.18 -2.33
N ASN A 474 2.25 -44.31 -2.14
CA ASN A 474 1.82 -44.76 -0.81
C ASN A 474 3.01 -44.97 0.13
N HIS A 475 4.10 -45.54 -0.36
CA HIS A 475 5.31 -45.71 0.45
C HIS A 475 5.90 -44.37 0.88
N LEU A 476 5.92 -43.37 -0.01
CA LEU A 476 6.38 -42.01 0.32
C LEU A 476 5.45 -41.33 1.33
N LEU A 477 4.13 -41.40 1.13
CA LEU A 477 3.14 -40.87 2.06
C LEU A 477 3.24 -41.51 3.45
N ALA A 478 3.50 -42.81 3.51
CA ALA A 478 3.65 -43.55 4.78
C ALA A 478 4.85 -43.06 5.62
N ARG A 479 5.88 -42.46 5.01
CA ARG A 479 6.99 -41.83 5.76
C ARG A 479 6.52 -40.66 6.63
N PHE A 480 5.41 -40.06 6.26
CA PHE A 480 4.77 -38.97 6.98
C PHE A 480 3.53 -39.42 7.78
N ALA A 481 3.31 -40.74 7.90
CA ALA A 481 2.12 -41.33 8.49
C ALA A 481 0.80 -40.88 7.83
N GLU A 482 0.83 -40.61 6.51
CA GLU A 482 -0.33 -40.15 5.76
C GLU A 482 -0.91 -41.25 4.87
N GLN A 483 -2.23 -41.21 4.71
CA GLN A 483 -2.98 -42.00 3.76
C GLN A 483 -4.10 -41.14 3.14
N LEU A 484 -4.31 -41.27 1.83
CA LEU A 484 -5.42 -40.62 1.12
C LEU A 484 -6.60 -41.57 1.01
N VAL A 485 -7.83 -41.03 1.07
CA VAL A 485 -9.07 -41.81 0.95
C VAL A 485 -9.19 -42.39 -0.45
N ASP A 486 -9.34 -43.71 -0.58
CA ASP A 486 -9.46 -44.38 -1.87
C ASP A 486 -10.82 -45.06 -2.07
N ASP A 487 -11.86 -44.23 -2.24
CA ASP A 487 -13.25 -44.70 -2.44
C ASP A 487 -13.62 -44.86 -3.93
N ARG A 488 -12.62 -44.94 -4.81
CA ARG A 488 -12.81 -44.77 -6.26
C ARG A 488 -13.13 -46.09 -6.98
N PRO A 489 -13.86 -46.03 -8.11
CA PRO A 489 -14.01 -47.19 -8.99
C PRO A 489 -12.66 -47.59 -9.61
N ARG A 490 -12.45 -48.89 -9.86
CA ARG A 490 -11.24 -49.45 -10.48
C ARG A 490 -11.14 -49.16 -11.99
N THR A 491 -11.24 -47.90 -12.39
CA THR A 491 -10.99 -47.47 -13.77
C THR A 491 -9.59 -46.83 -13.88
N PRO A 492 -8.92 -46.92 -15.04
CA PRO A 492 -7.62 -46.28 -15.25
C PRO A 492 -7.65 -44.77 -15.01
N ASP A 493 -8.69 -44.09 -15.50
CA ASP A 493 -8.82 -42.64 -15.38
C ASP A 493 -9.02 -42.20 -13.92
N ALA A 494 -9.86 -42.92 -13.18
CA ALA A 494 -10.01 -42.68 -11.75
C ALA A 494 -8.67 -42.87 -11.06
N LEU A 495 -7.97 -44.00 -11.29
CA LEU A 495 -6.66 -44.30 -10.71
C LEU A 495 -5.62 -43.21 -10.99
N ALA A 496 -5.53 -42.74 -12.23
CA ALA A 496 -4.66 -41.64 -12.63
C ALA A 496 -4.97 -40.35 -11.84
N GLN A 497 -6.25 -40.00 -11.64
CA GLN A 497 -6.64 -38.85 -10.83
C GLN A 497 -6.23 -39.00 -9.35
N HIS A 498 -6.19 -40.23 -8.77
CA HIS A 498 -5.58 -40.41 -7.44
C HIS A 498 -4.14 -39.96 -7.46
N ILE A 499 -3.39 -40.45 -8.46
CA ILE A 499 -1.95 -40.41 -8.46
C ILE A 499 -1.54 -38.95 -8.54
N THR A 500 -2.19 -38.18 -9.40
CA THR A 500 -2.08 -36.73 -9.45
C THR A 500 -2.35 -36.09 -8.09
N ARG A 501 -3.38 -36.54 -7.36
CA ARG A 501 -3.71 -36.04 -6.02
C ARG A 501 -2.68 -36.43 -4.96
N GLN A 502 -2.16 -37.66 -4.98
CA GLN A 502 -1.07 -38.12 -4.10
C GLN A 502 0.20 -37.33 -4.35
N GLN A 503 0.52 -37.05 -5.62
CA GLN A 503 1.65 -36.23 -6.04
C GLN A 503 1.50 -34.78 -5.60
N ALA A 504 0.31 -34.18 -5.78
CA ALA A 504 0.01 -32.84 -5.26
C ALA A 504 0.15 -32.79 -3.74
N TYR A 505 -0.43 -33.78 -3.04
CA TYR A 505 -0.35 -33.86 -1.58
C TYR A 505 1.08 -34.01 -1.07
N LEU A 506 1.90 -34.86 -1.70
CA LEU A 506 3.31 -35.01 -1.35
C LEU A 506 4.12 -33.75 -1.63
N ARG A 507 3.88 -33.08 -2.76
CA ARG A 507 4.56 -31.83 -3.15
C ARG A 507 4.30 -30.72 -2.15
N ASP A 508 3.04 -30.58 -1.74
CA ASP A 508 2.60 -29.52 -0.84
C ASP A 508 2.64 -29.98 0.63
N TYR A 509 3.21 -31.15 0.93
CA TYR A 509 3.11 -31.74 2.26
C TYR A 509 3.72 -30.87 3.36
N ALA A 510 4.89 -30.26 3.12
CA ALA A 510 5.53 -29.36 4.07
C ALA A 510 4.60 -28.21 4.47
N THR A 511 3.97 -27.54 3.49
CA THR A 511 3.06 -26.42 3.76
C THR A 511 1.74 -26.89 4.39
N LEU A 512 1.19 -28.03 3.94
CA LEU A 512 -0.02 -28.63 4.52
C LEU A 512 0.19 -29.13 5.95
N GLY A 513 1.39 -29.62 6.26
CA GLY A 513 1.80 -30.05 7.59
C GLY A 513 1.98 -28.85 8.53
N GLN A 514 2.71 -27.84 8.08
CA GLN A 514 2.91 -26.58 8.82
C GLN A 514 1.58 -25.89 9.14
N ARG A 515 0.71 -25.74 8.15
CA ARG A 515 -0.55 -24.98 8.25
C ARG A 515 -1.74 -25.80 8.76
N ARG A 516 -1.54 -27.03 9.22
CA ARG A 516 -2.62 -27.97 9.57
C ARG A 516 -3.65 -27.42 10.58
N ASN A 517 -3.21 -26.53 11.46
CA ASN A 517 -4.03 -25.92 12.51
C ASN A 517 -4.36 -24.44 12.21
N THR A 518 -3.94 -23.92 11.06
CA THR A 518 -4.10 -22.50 10.72
C THR A 518 -5.49 -22.25 10.17
N ALA A 519 -6.13 -21.24 10.75
CA ALA A 519 -7.45 -20.78 10.39
C ALA A 519 -7.41 -19.70 9.30
N ILE A 520 -8.58 -19.22 8.89
CA ILE A 520 -8.66 -18.08 7.97
C ILE A 520 -8.16 -16.80 8.67
N ASN A 521 -7.56 -15.91 7.89
CA ASN A 521 -7.25 -14.56 8.35
C ASN A 521 -8.46 -13.65 8.09
N TYR A 522 -9.39 -13.54 9.04
CA TYR A 522 -10.61 -12.75 8.86
C TYR A 522 -10.38 -11.23 8.77
N ARG A 523 -9.14 -10.76 8.95
CA ARG A 523 -8.78 -9.34 8.74
C ARG A 523 -8.43 -9.03 7.28
N GLN A 524 -8.20 -10.06 6.46
CA GLN A 524 -7.96 -9.89 5.03
C GLN A 524 -9.29 -9.64 4.30
N ALA A 525 -9.26 -8.79 3.26
CA ALA A 525 -10.41 -8.56 2.40
C ALA A 525 -10.86 -9.87 1.71
N ALA A 526 -12.16 -10.01 1.47
CA ALA A 526 -12.77 -11.21 0.90
C ALA A 526 -12.36 -11.49 -0.57
N GLU A 527 -11.61 -10.59 -1.21
CA GLU A 527 -11.18 -10.68 -2.62
C GLU A 527 -9.97 -11.60 -2.85
N HIS A 528 -9.29 -12.04 -1.79
CA HIS A 528 -8.19 -13.00 -1.86
C HIS A 528 -8.62 -14.41 -1.40
N PRO A 529 -8.05 -15.50 -1.95
CA PRO A 529 -8.36 -16.86 -1.49
C PRO A 529 -7.89 -17.08 -0.05
N ASN A 530 -8.77 -16.76 0.90
CA ASN A 530 -8.56 -16.87 2.35
C ASN A 530 -8.98 -18.26 2.84
N ILE A 531 -8.23 -19.29 2.40
CA ILE A 531 -8.52 -20.69 2.68
C ILE A 531 -7.69 -21.16 3.87
N SER A 532 -8.33 -21.79 4.86
CA SER A 532 -7.63 -22.37 6.01
C SER A 532 -6.73 -23.55 5.60
N GLY A 533 -5.65 -23.80 6.34
CA GLY A 533 -4.76 -24.92 6.01
C GLY A 533 -5.44 -26.28 6.20
N LEU A 534 -6.37 -26.38 7.16
CA LEU A 534 -7.21 -27.56 7.33
C LEU A 534 -8.12 -27.79 6.11
N GLU A 535 -8.74 -26.74 5.57
CA GLU A 535 -9.60 -26.86 4.39
C GLU A 535 -8.79 -27.33 3.17
N GLN A 536 -7.63 -26.72 2.89
CA GLN A 536 -6.75 -27.17 1.80
C GLN A 536 -6.39 -28.65 1.92
N ARG A 537 -6.04 -29.08 3.13
CA ARG A 537 -5.70 -30.47 3.43
C ARG A 537 -6.89 -31.41 3.23
N ILE A 538 -8.09 -31.04 3.69
CA ILE A 538 -9.33 -31.80 3.48
C ILE A 538 -9.63 -31.94 1.99
N ARG A 539 -9.56 -30.83 1.23
CA ARG A 539 -9.82 -30.82 -0.22
C ARG A 539 -8.92 -31.80 -0.95
N LEU A 540 -7.61 -31.79 -0.66
CA LEU A 540 -6.67 -32.73 -1.26
C LEU A 540 -6.85 -34.17 -0.74
N LYS A 541 -7.18 -34.40 0.53
CA LYS A 541 -7.43 -35.76 1.04
C LYS A 541 -8.65 -36.41 0.39
N LEU A 542 -9.70 -35.61 0.17
CA LEU A 542 -10.97 -36.05 -0.41
C LEU A 542 -11.02 -35.96 -1.94
N GLY A 543 -10.11 -35.22 -2.57
CA GLY A 543 -10.14 -34.97 -4.02
C GLY A 543 -11.24 -33.99 -4.42
N LEU A 544 -11.55 -33.02 -3.55
CA LEU A 544 -12.48 -31.96 -3.89
C LEU A 544 -11.79 -30.98 -4.83
N GLY A 545 -12.36 -30.81 -6.03
CA GLY A 545 -11.88 -29.81 -6.99
C GLY A 545 -12.06 -28.38 -6.48
N GLU A 546 -11.47 -27.41 -7.17
CA GLU A 546 -11.62 -25.97 -6.85
C GLU A 546 -13.09 -25.51 -6.86
N ALA A 547 -13.92 -26.14 -7.70
CA ALA A 547 -15.34 -25.83 -7.84
C ALA A 547 -16.26 -26.38 -6.73
N ILE A 548 -15.75 -27.18 -5.80
CA ILE A 548 -16.55 -27.70 -4.68
C ILE A 548 -16.42 -26.77 -3.49
N ASP A 549 -17.52 -26.12 -3.13
CA ASP A 549 -17.59 -25.23 -1.97
C ASP A 549 -17.59 -26.03 -0.66
N CYS A 550 -16.56 -25.85 0.15
CA CYS A 550 -16.42 -26.44 1.48
C CYS A 550 -16.07 -25.33 2.46
N TYR A 551 -16.89 -25.11 3.49
CA TYR A 551 -16.66 -24.03 4.44
C TYR A 551 -16.37 -24.58 5.84
N ILE A 552 -15.35 -24.04 6.49
CA ILE A 552 -15.02 -24.32 7.90
C ILE A 552 -15.28 -23.06 8.71
N ILE A 553 -16.24 -23.12 9.63
CA ILE A 553 -16.67 -21.98 10.43
C ILE A 553 -16.28 -22.22 11.88
N GLU A 554 -15.57 -21.26 12.45
CA GLU A 554 -15.10 -21.31 13.82
C GLU A 554 -16.10 -20.62 14.73
N HIS A 555 -16.65 -21.37 15.69
CA HIS A 555 -17.71 -20.82 16.54
C HIS A 555 -17.19 -19.72 17.47
N ILE A 556 -15.90 -19.74 17.83
CA ILE A 556 -15.30 -18.67 18.65
C ILE A 556 -15.46 -17.29 18.01
N LEU A 557 -15.53 -17.18 16.68
CA LEU A 557 -15.73 -15.92 15.95
C LEU A 557 -17.21 -15.50 15.93
N LEU A 558 -18.12 -16.37 16.35
CA LEU A 558 -19.57 -16.14 16.46
C LEU A 558 -19.99 -15.82 17.91
N ARG A 559 -19.03 -15.61 18.81
CA ARG A 559 -19.30 -15.25 20.21
C ARG A 559 -19.91 -13.85 20.34
N PRO A 560 -20.52 -13.53 21.50
CA PRO A 560 -20.96 -12.17 21.80
C PRO A 560 -19.81 -11.16 21.77
N LEU A 561 -20.08 -9.95 21.28
CA LEU A 561 -19.12 -8.86 21.17
C LEU A 561 -18.96 -8.11 22.49
N ASP A 562 -17.70 -7.88 22.89
CA ASP A 562 -17.30 -7.19 24.12
C ASP A 562 -17.10 -5.68 23.90
N ASP A 563 -18.05 -5.03 23.22
CA ASP A 563 -18.02 -3.58 23.02
C ASP A 563 -19.02 -2.89 23.96
N PRO A 564 -18.59 -1.98 24.84
CA PRO A 564 -19.48 -1.33 25.81
C PRO A 564 -20.56 -0.43 25.18
N LEU A 565 -20.34 0.08 23.97
CA LEU A 565 -21.26 1.02 23.31
C LEU A 565 -22.20 0.31 22.34
N THR A 566 -21.70 -0.73 21.67
CA THR A 566 -22.33 -1.32 20.48
C THR A 566 -22.37 -2.86 20.50
N GLY A 567 -21.88 -3.48 21.58
CA GLY A 567 -21.86 -4.93 21.77
C GLY A 567 -23.21 -5.51 22.15
N ASP A 568 -23.23 -6.80 22.45
CA ASP A 568 -24.47 -7.55 22.70
C ASP A 568 -25.14 -7.23 24.06
N GLN A 569 -24.50 -6.41 24.90
CA GLN A 569 -25.00 -6.05 26.24
C GLN A 569 -26.37 -5.36 26.24
N HIS A 570 -26.83 -4.86 25.09
CA HIS A 570 -28.14 -4.20 24.92
C HIS A 570 -29.30 -5.16 24.62
N GLN A 571 -29.06 -6.46 24.47
CA GLN A 571 -30.12 -7.43 24.23
C GLN A 571 -30.95 -7.67 25.50
N THR A 572 -32.28 -7.68 25.32
CA THR A 572 -33.24 -7.94 26.42
C THR A 572 -33.70 -9.39 26.50
N LYS A 573 -33.40 -10.18 25.46
CA LYS A 573 -33.62 -11.63 25.39
C LYS A 573 -32.29 -12.37 25.53
N PRO A 574 -32.32 -13.68 25.80
CA PRO A 574 -31.13 -14.51 25.65
C PRO A 574 -30.49 -14.30 24.27
N ILE A 575 -29.17 -14.40 24.20
CA ILE A 575 -28.42 -14.29 22.95
C ILE A 575 -28.70 -15.50 22.04
N LEU A 576 -28.86 -16.68 22.63
CA LEU A 576 -29.00 -17.92 21.89
C LEU A 576 -29.81 -18.96 22.65
N THR A 577 -30.70 -19.67 21.95
CA THR A 577 -31.31 -20.91 22.42
C THR A 577 -30.68 -22.08 21.71
N LEU A 578 -30.00 -22.96 22.44
CA LEU A 578 -29.28 -24.09 21.86
C LEU A 578 -30.29 -25.14 21.33
N GLN A 579 -30.12 -25.55 20.07
CA GLN A 579 -31.01 -26.55 19.42
C GLN A 579 -30.53 -27.98 19.61
N THR A 580 -29.27 -28.13 20.01
CA THR A 580 -28.64 -29.43 20.28
C THR A 580 -28.15 -29.46 21.72
N HIS A 581 -27.99 -30.66 22.28
CA HIS A 581 -27.40 -30.79 23.60
C HIS A 581 -25.90 -30.50 23.50
N ILE A 582 -25.48 -29.36 24.04
CA ILE A 582 -24.08 -28.94 24.05
C ILE A 582 -23.52 -29.15 25.46
N PRO A 583 -22.42 -29.90 25.62
CA PRO A 583 -21.80 -30.12 26.92
C PRO A 583 -21.48 -28.80 27.62
N ASN A 584 -21.96 -28.66 28.86
CA ASN A 584 -21.79 -27.46 29.70
C ASN A 584 -22.36 -26.15 29.10
N GLY A 585 -23.20 -26.24 28.06
CA GLY A 585 -23.83 -25.08 27.45
C GLY A 585 -22.89 -24.17 26.64
N ASP A 586 -21.68 -24.62 26.30
CA ASP A 586 -20.69 -23.82 25.57
C ASP A 586 -20.63 -24.17 24.07
N PRO A 587 -21.29 -23.38 23.19
CA PRO A 587 -21.27 -23.60 21.75
C PRO A 587 -20.05 -23.01 21.06
N TYR A 588 -19.22 -22.22 21.74
CA TYR A 588 -18.20 -21.38 21.10
C TYR A 588 -16.81 -21.97 21.26
N SER A 589 -16.48 -22.44 22.46
CA SER A 589 -15.14 -22.92 22.78
C SER A 589 -14.80 -24.20 22.02
N LEU A 590 -13.76 -24.13 21.20
CA LEU A 590 -13.18 -25.27 20.49
C LEU A 590 -14.17 -25.97 19.54
N TRP A 591 -15.20 -25.27 19.06
CA TRP A 591 -16.18 -25.81 18.11
C TRP A 591 -15.96 -25.30 16.68
N LEU A 592 -16.11 -26.21 15.73
CA LEU A 592 -16.12 -25.96 14.29
C LEU A 592 -17.43 -26.48 13.67
N SER A 593 -17.95 -25.77 12.68
CA SER A 593 -18.95 -26.28 11.74
C SER A 593 -18.33 -26.45 10.36
N VAL A 594 -18.52 -27.62 9.76
CA VAL A 594 -18.10 -27.91 8.38
C VAL A 594 -19.33 -27.99 7.49
N VAL A 595 -19.44 -27.08 6.52
CA VAL A 595 -20.56 -27.00 5.58
C VAL A 595 -20.14 -27.57 4.23
N LEU A 596 -20.91 -28.53 3.72
CA LEU A 596 -20.64 -29.27 2.49
C LEU A 596 -21.91 -29.40 1.64
N PRO A 597 -21.78 -29.58 0.32
CA PRO A 597 -22.88 -29.96 -0.55
C PRO A 597 -23.49 -31.31 -0.15
N ALA A 598 -24.79 -31.46 -0.37
CA ALA A 598 -25.49 -32.73 -0.28
C ALA A 598 -24.84 -33.76 -1.25
N GLY A 599 -24.57 -34.98 -0.76
CA GLY A 599 -23.90 -36.05 -1.52
C GLY A 599 -22.49 -36.41 -1.05
N LEU A 600 -21.87 -35.59 -0.20
CA LEU A 600 -20.55 -35.88 0.42
C LEU A 600 -20.66 -36.53 1.81
N GLN A 601 -21.72 -37.29 2.08
CA GLN A 601 -21.93 -37.92 3.40
C GLN A 601 -20.77 -38.83 3.82
N THR A 602 -20.21 -39.59 2.88
CA THR A 602 -19.13 -40.57 3.12
C THR A 602 -17.81 -39.92 3.53
N SER A 603 -17.65 -38.62 3.26
CA SER A 603 -16.42 -37.87 3.53
C SER A 603 -16.26 -37.41 4.99
N GLN A 604 -17.30 -37.49 5.83
CA GLN A 604 -17.27 -36.95 7.19
C GLN A 604 -16.23 -37.63 8.09
N ALA A 605 -16.04 -38.94 7.96
CA ALA A 605 -15.07 -39.68 8.77
C ALA A 605 -13.64 -39.19 8.53
N ALA A 606 -13.27 -39.04 7.26
CA ALA A 606 -11.95 -38.53 6.86
C ALA A 606 -11.75 -37.06 7.27
N ILE A 607 -12.81 -36.24 7.25
CA ILE A 607 -12.74 -34.87 7.76
C ILE A 607 -12.51 -34.86 9.27
N ARG A 608 -13.22 -35.69 10.03
CA ARG A 608 -13.01 -35.80 11.49
C ARG A 608 -11.59 -36.24 11.84
N GLU A 609 -11.01 -37.15 11.07
CA GLU A 609 -9.62 -37.61 11.24
C GLU A 609 -8.60 -36.49 10.98
N ALA A 610 -8.92 -35.55 10.07
CA ALA A 610 -8.05 -34.41 9.77
C ALA A 610 -8.14 -33.28 10.82
N ILE A 611 -9.21 -33.25 11.63
CA ILE A 611 -9.46 -32.19 12.62
C ILE A 611 -8.65 -32.47 13.90
N PRO A 612 -8.00 -31.46 14.50
CA PRO A 612 -7.31 -31.60 15.78
C PRO A 612 -8.22 -32.18 16.88
N ALA A 613 -7.72 -33.17 17.63
CA ALA A 613 -8.53 -33.93 18.59
C ALA A 613 -9.19 -33.12 19.73
N HIS A 614 -8.68 -31.93 20.02
CA HIS A 614 -9.25 -31.04 21.04
C HIS A 614 -10.42 -30.20 20.50
N LEU A 615 -10.62 -30.16 19.19
CA LEU A 615 -11.72 -29.45 18.54
C LEU A 615 -12.91 -30.38 18.34
N LYS A 616 -14.10 -29.84 18.57
CA LYS A 616 -15.38 -30.49 18.33
C LYS A 616 -15.89 -30.03 16.97
N VAL A 617 -16.55 -30.93 16.23
CA VAL A 617 -17.04 -30.62 14.88
C VAL A 617 -18.48 -31.07 14.64
N THR A 618 -19.28 -30.16 14.10
CA THR A 618 -20.61 -30.37 13.53
C THR A 618 -20.54 -30.32 12.00
N PHE A 619 -21.38 -31.10 11.33
CA PHE A 619 -21.47 -31.12 9.86
C PHE A 619 -22.81 -30.58 9.42
N ARG A 620 -22.81 -29.68 8.43
CA ARG A 620 -24.01 -29.26 7.75
C ARG A 620 -23.95 -29.63 6.27
N LEU A 621 -24.83 -30.54 5.85
CA LEU A 621 -25.03 -30.88 4.44
C LEU A 621 -26.17 -30.04 3.89
N LEU A 622 -25.92 -29.33 2.80
CA LEU A 622 -26.86 -28.38 2.19
C LEU A 622 -27.10 -28.72 0.71
N GLU A 623 -28.34 -28.62 0.26
CA GLU A 623 -28.67 -28.68 -1.17
C GLU A 623 -28.12 -27.45 -1.90
N ALA A 624 -28.00 -27.51 -3.23
CA ALA A 624 -27.34 -26.44 -4.01
C ALA A 624 -27.90 -25.03 -3.76
N HIS A 625 -29.23 -24.90 -3.62
CA HIS A 625 -29.89 -23.61 -3.34
C HIS A 625 -29.65 -23.12 -1.90
N GLU A 626 -29.64 -24.03 -0.92
CA GLU A 626 -29.35 -23.71 0.48
C GLU A 626 -27.88 -23.32 0.65
N LEU A 627 -26.98 -23.98 -0.09
CA LEU A 627 -25.55 -23.69 -0.10
C LEU A 627 -25.26 -22.29 -0.68
N ALA A 628 -25.94 -21.90 -1.76
CA ALA A 628 -25.83 -20.56 -2.33
C ALA A 628 -26.33 -19.46 -1.36
N HIS A 629 -27.42 -19.74 -0.63
CA HIS A 629 -27.91 -18.85 0.41
C HIS A 629 -26.90 -18.75 1.58
N PHE A 630 -26.36 -19.88 2.02
CA PHE A 630 -25.31 -19.93 3.04
C PHE A 630 -24.05 -19.15 2.62
N GLN A 631 -23.59 -19.31 1.38
CA GLN A 631 -22.44 -18.60 0.83
C GLN A 631 -22.64 -17.08 0.89
N THR A 632 -23.82 -16.60 0.51
CA THR A 632 -24.18 -15.17 0.59
C THR A 632 -24.12 -14.66 2.04
N ALA A 633 -24.68 -15.42 2.98
CA ALA A 633 -24.66 -15.09 4.40
C ALA A 633 -23.22 -15.07 4.96
N TYR A 634 -22.42 -16.08 4.63
CA TYR A 634 -21.03 -16.22 5.05
C TYR A 634 -20.16 -15.07 4.53
N GLN A 635 -20.29 -14.70 3.24
CA GLN A 635 -19.56 -13.57 2.66
C GLN A 635 -19.94 -12.24 3.30
N ARG A 636 -21.24 -12.01 3.59
CA ARG A 636 -21.70 -10.81 4.28
C ARG A 636 -21.13 -10.73 5.70
N TRP A 637 -21.15 -11.83 6.44
CA TRP A 637 -20.56 -11.90 7.78
C TRP A 637 -19.04 -11.64 7.74
N LEU A 638 -18.31 -12.32 6.86
CA LEU A 638 -16.85 -12.14 6.76
C LEU A 638 -16.46 -10.72 6.36
N THR A 639 -17.21 -10.09 5.44
CA THR A 639 -16.98 -8.70 5.02
C THR A 639 -17.25 -7.71 6.14
N THR A 640 -18.36 -7.88 6.88
CA THR A 640 -18.66 -7.01 8.02
C THR A 640 -17.66 -7.20 9.16
N LEU A 641 -17.19 -8.43 9.38
CA LEU A 641 -16.14 -8.74 10.35
C LEU A 641 -14.79 -8.11 9.98
N SER A 642 -14.37 -8.22 8.72
CA SER A 642 -13.09 -7.63 8.26
C SER A 642 -13.10 -6.10 8.34
N ILE A 643 -14.19 -5.45 7.94
CA ILE A 643 -14.35 -3.99 8.08
C ILE A 643 -14.29 -3.56 9.55
N SER A 644 -15.03 -4.27 10.42
CA SER A 644 -15.07 -3.94 11.86
C SER A 644 -13.71 -4.08 12.57
N THR A 645 -12.83 -4.92 12.03
CA THR A 645 -11.52 -5.20 12.63
C THR A 645 -10.40 -4.35 12.05
N THR A 646 -10.56 -3.80 10.83
CA THR A 646 -9.54 -3.01 10.11
C THR A 646 -9.67 -1.50 10.29
N GLN A 647 -10.86 -0.97 10.57
CA GLN A 647 -11.05 0.47 10.79
C GLN A 647 -10.51 0.94 12.15
N ALA A 648 -9.74 2.04 12.14
CA ALA A 648 -9.10 2.60 13.34
C ALA A 648 -10.04 3.46 14.22
N SER A 649 -11.25 3.80 13.75
CA SER A 649 -12.21 4.63 14.47
C SER A 649 -13.53 3.88 14.70
N HIS A 650 -13.91 3.71 15.97
CA HIS A 650 -15.16 3.05 16.39
C HIS A 650 -16.44 3.77 15.91
N THR A 651 -16.35 5.05 15.52
CA THR A 651 -17.52 5.88 15.17
C THR A 651 -18.12 5.62 13.78
N SER A 652 -17.43 4.87 12.90
CA SER A 652 -17.89 4.55 11.54
C SER A 652 -18.31 3.09 11.33
N VAL A 653 -18.19 2.24 12.35
CA VAL A 653 -18.41 0.78 12.23
C VAL A 653 -19.88 0.43 12.52
N ASN A 654 -20.53 -0.28 11.58
CA ASN A 654 -21.90 -0.77 11.73
C ASN A 654 -21.96 -2.10 12.51
N TYR A 655 -21.95 -2.01 13.84
CA TYR A 655 -21.99 -3.18 14.72
C TYR A 655 -23.35 -3.89 14.76
N GLN A 656 -24.48 -3.20 14.54
CA GLN A 656 -25.79 -3.86 14.36
C GLN A 656 -25.76 -4.78 13.13
N GLY A 657 -25.18 -4.30 12.02
CA GLY A 657 -25.03 -5.09 10.79
C GLY A 657 -24.15 -6.32 10.96
N LEU A 658 -23.07 -6.22 11.73
CA LEU A 658 -22.21 -7.35 12.07
C LEU A 658 -22.94 -8.39 12.93
N ARG A 659 -23.62 -7.97 14.01
CA ARG A 659 -24.42 -8.85 14.88
C ARG A 659 -25.54 -9.53 14.09
N ALA A 660 -26.25 -8.79 13.24
CA ALA A 660 -27.29 -9.35 12.38
C ALA A 660 -26.75 -10.42 11.42
N ALA A 661 -25.60 -10.17 10.78
CA ALA A 661 -24.97 -11.13 9.88
C ALA A 661 -24.45 -12.38 10.64
N ARG A 662 -23.88 -12.19 11.83
CA ARG A 662 -23.45 -13.28 12.73
C ARG A 662 -24.65 -14.15 13.14
N ASP A 663 -25.73 -13.53 13.61
CA ASP A 663 -26.89 -14.24 14.13
C ASP A 663 -27.58 -15.06 13.03
N HIS A 664 -27.69 -14.48 11.84
CA HIS A 664 -28.19 -15.20 10.67
C HIS A 664 -27.31 -16.41 10.31
N LEU A 665 -25.98 -16.28 10.41
CA LEU A 665 -25.06 -17.39 10.17
C LEU A 665 -25.21 -18.50 11.23
N ILE A 666 -25.37 -18.13 12.51
CA ILE A 666 -25.63 -19.09 13.59
C ILE A 666 -26.89 -19.92 13.30
N ASP A 667 -27.97 -19.27 12.88
CA ASP A 667 -29.24 -19.95 12.58
C ASP A 667 -29.11 -20.92 11.41
N LEU A 668 -28.38 -20.55 10.35
CA LEU A 668 -28.11 -21.42 9.19
C LEU A 668 -27.22 -22.63 9.55
N LEU A 669 -26.29 -22.47 10.49
CA LEU A 669 -25.46 -23.56 11.01
C LEU A 669 -26.25 -24.53 11.89
N GLY A 670 -27.32 -24.05 12.54
CA GLY A 670 -28.31 -24.88 13.22
C GLY A 670 -27.91 -25.39 14.60
N PHE A 671 -26.81 -24.90 15.20
CA PHE A 671 -26.45 -25.27 16.58
C PHE A 671 -27.23 -24.49 17.64
N GLY A 672 -27.81 -23.35 17.27
CA GLY A 672 -28.73 -22.58 18.10
C GLY A 672 -29.64 -21.69 17.26
N ARG A 673 -30.68 -21.15 17.90
CA ARG A 673 -31.60 -20.15 17.34
C ARG A 673 -31.41 -18.84 18.08
N THR A 674 -31.17 -17.78 17.33
CA THR A 674 -30.99 -16.42 17.84
C THR A 674 -32.33 -15.70 18.00
N TYR A 675 -32.32 -14.63 18.77
CA TYR A 675 -33.45 -13.71 18.92
C TYR A 675 -33.26 -12.48 18.02
N PRO A 676 -34.33 -11.79 17.61
CA PRO A 676 -34.21 -10.51 16.93
C PRO A 676 -33.43 -9.50 17.78
N LEU A 677 -32.60 -8.68 17.14
CA LEU A 677 -31.89 -7.59 17.81
C LEU A 677 -32.91 -6.59 18.32
N THR A 678 -32.87 -6.27 19.62
CA THR A 678 -33.86 -5.39 20.25
C THR A 678 -33.45 -3.91 20.27
N ASP A 679 -32.17 -3.62 20.06
CA ASP A 679 -31.54 -2.30 20.12
C ASP A 679 -31.47 -1.59 18.75
N LEU A 680 -32.38 -1.96 17.84
CA LEU A 680 -32.55 -1.28 16.55
C LEU A 680 -33.17 0.10 16.74
N ALA A 681 -32.73 1.08 15.94
CA ALA A 681 -33.28 2.42 15.98
C ALA A 681 -34.67 2.45 15.34
N VAL A 682 -35.63 3.06 16.03
CA VAL A 682 -37.04 3.18 15.62
C VAL A 682 -37.43 4.66 15.54
N SER A 683 -38.05 5.09 14.44
CA SER A 683 -38.51 6.48 14.32
C SER A 683 -39.78 6.76 15.13
N ASN A 684 -39.81 7.93 15.77
CA ASN A 684 -41.05 8.56 16.25
C ASN A 684 -41.60 9.44 15.14
N GLU A 685 -42.93 9.57 15.04
CA GLU A 685 -43.57 10.35 13.97
C GLU A 685 -44.71 11.22 14.56
N MET A 686 -45.16 12.24 13.84
CA MET A 686 -46.37 12.99 14.20
C MET A 686 -47.18 13.21 12.94
N VAL A 687 -48.46 12.84 12.98
CA VAL A 687 -49.33 12.86 11.80
C VAL A 687 -50.59 13.70 12.04
N PRO A 688 -51.19 14.26 10.99
CA PRO A 688 -52.45 14.97 11.14
C PRO A 688 -53.56 14.04 11.60
N PRO A 689 -54.63 14.59 12.21
CA PRO A 689 -55.79 13.78 12.57
C PRO A 689 -56.31 12.99 11.35
N ASN A 690 -56.54 11.70 11.56
CA ASN A 690 -57.07 10.74 10.59
C ASN A 690 -56.11 10.37 9.43
N GLU A 691 -54.79 10.50 9.61
CA GLU A 691 -53.76 10.07 8.65
C GLU A 691 -52.90 8.91 9.19
N LYS A 692 -52.23 8.17 8.30
CA LYS A 692 -51.32 7.06 8.65
C LYS A 692 -49.89 7.57 8.87
N ALA A 693 -49.13 6.93 9.76
CA ALA A 693 -47.69 7.20 9.98
C ALA A 693 -46.81 6.09 9.39
N ASN A 694 -45.56 6.41 9.03
CA ASN A 694 -44.57 5.46 8.52
C ASN A 694 -43.42 5.31 9.50
N ILE A 695 -43.45 4.26 10.31
CA ILE A 695 -42.44 3.98 11.32
C ILE A 695 -41.23 3.30 10.66
N ARG A 696 -40.05 3.87 10.83
CA ARG A 696 -38.79 3.35 10.25
C ARG A 696 -38.02 2.54 11.26
N ILE A 697 -37.45 1.42 10.81
CA ILE A 697 -36.60 0.54 11.59
C ILE A 697 -35.25 0.45 10.87
N SER A 698 -34.22 1.10 11.43
CA SER A 698 -32.87 1.09 10.86
C SER A 698 -32.16 -0.25 11.11
N PHE A 699 -31.35 -0.69 10.14
CA PHE A 699 -30.60 -1.96 10.20
C PHE A 699 -31.47 -3.20 10.44
N SER A 700 -32.68 -3.20 9.86
CA SER A 700 -33.60 -4.33 9.88
C SER A 700 -32.93 -5.64 9.42
N GLN A 701 -33.27 -6.75 10.06
CA GLN A 701 -32.64 -8.05 9.79
C GLN A 701 -33.39 -8.80 8.67
N PRO A 702 -32.70 -9.35 7.65
CA PRO A 702 -33.34 -10.04 6.51
C PRO A 702 -34.25 -11.23 6.87
N ASP A 703 -34.01 -11.86 8.01
CA ASP A 703 -34.71 -13.04 8.53
C ASP A 703 -35.69 -12.72 9.67
N VAL A 704 -35.97 -11.44 9.90
CA VAL A 704 -36.88 -10.95 10.93
C VAL A 704 -38.06 -10.22 10.30
N ARG A 705 -39.25 -10.51 10.80
CA ARG A 705 -40.46 -9.74 10.51
C ARG A 705 -40.76 -8.81 11.68
N TYR A 706 -41.18 -7.60 11.35
CA TYR A 706 -41.54 -6.57 12.31
C TYR A 706 -43.04 -6.31 12.21
N GLN A 707 -43.76 -6.48 13.32
CA GLN A 707 -45.20 -6.30 13.41
C GLN A 707 -45.55 -5.16 14.37
N LEU A 708 -46.47 -4.29 13.95
CA LEU A 708 -46.99 -3.22 14.79
C LEU A 708 -47.90 -3.79 15.88
N CYS A 709 -47.69 -3.31 17.10
CA CYS A 709 -48.51 -3.65 18.26
C CYS A 709 -49.01 -2.37 18.93
N GLN A 710 -50.21 -2.44 19.50
CA GLN A 710 -50.74 -1.39 20.37
C GLN A 710 -49.82 -1.18 21.59
N GLU A 711 -50.02 -0.07 22.32
CA GLU A 711 -49.21 0.27 23.51
C GLU A 711 -49.24 -0.84 24.57
N ASP A 712 -50.38 -1.51 24.71
CA ASP A 712 -50.58 -2.68 25.59
C ASP A 712 -49.82 -3.95 25.13
N GLY A 713 -49.16 -3.90 23.97
CA GLY A 713 -48.40 -4.99 23.37
C GLY A 713 -49.22 -5.92 22.48
N LYS A 714 -50.50 -5.64 22.22
CA LYS A 714 -51.34 -6.50 21.38
C LYS A 714 -51.03 -6.33 19.88
N PRO A 715 -50.65 -7.40 19.15
CA PRO A 715 -50.27 -7.30 17.75
C PRO A 715 -51.46 -6.96 16.85
N MET A 716 -51.21 -6.15 15.83
CA MET A 716 -52.20 -5.66 14.89
C MET A 716 -52.14 -6.45 13.58
N ASP A 717 -53.27 -7.02 13.17
CA ASP A 717 -53.36 -7.82 11.95
C ASP A 717 -53.21 -6.94 10.70
N GLY A 718 -52.40 -7.37 9.73
CA GLY A 718 -52.16 -6.66 8.47
C GLY A 718 -51.05 -5.59 8.50
N PHE A 719 -50.42 -5.35 9.65
CA PHE A 719 -49.35 -4.33 9.81
C PHE A 719 -48.00 -4.99 10.14
N VAL A 720 -47.44 -5.69 9.14
CA VAL A 720 -46.18 -6.45 9.26
C VAL A 720 -45.29 -6.25 8.03
N ILE A 721 -43.97 -6.18 8.22
CA ILE A 721 -42.97 -6.11 7.15
C ILE A 721 -41.77 -7.01 7.43
N SER A 722 -41.15 -7.56 6.38
CA SER A 722 -39.87 -8.29 6.49
C SER A 722 -38.70 -7.32 6.41
N GLY A 723 -37.69 -7.51 7.25
CA GLY A 723 -36.44 -6.75 7.15
C GLY A 723 -35.67 -7.08 5.87
N ASN A 724 -34.76 -6.18 5.50
CA ASN A 724 -34.00 -6.27 4.24
C ASN A 724 -32.48 -6.12 4.44
N GLY A 725 -32.00 -6.04 5.69
CA GLY A 725 -30.60 -5.77 5.99
C GLY A 725 -30.23 -4.28 6.04
N GLY A 726 -31.18 -3.39 5.77
CA GLY A 726 -31.09 -1.93 5.77
C GLY A 726 -32.31 -1.31 6.46
N GLU A 727 -32.93 -0.28 5.90
CA GLU A 727 -34.12 0.35 6.49
C GLU A 727 -35.43 -0.36 6.08
N ALA A 728 -36.28 -0.69 7.05
CA ALA A 728 -37.63 -1.23 6.84
C ALA A 728 -38.70 -0.23 7.32
N ILE A 729 -39.81 -0.11 6.58
CA ILE A 729 -40.87 0.87 6.82
C ILE A 729 -42.19 0.19 7.16
N LEU A 730 -42.77 0.53 8.32
CA LEU A 730 -44.00 -0.05 8.83
C LEU A 730 -45.09 1.03 8.93
N THR A 731 -46.11 0.95 8.07
CA THR A 731 -47.20 1.94 8.00
C THR A 731 -48.29 1.66 9.05
N THR A 732 -48.76 2.65 9.80
CA THR A 732 -49.81 2.52 10.82
C THR A 732 -51.23 2.58 10.22
N PRO A 733 -52.31 2.25 10.96
CA PRO A 733 -53.65 2.71 10.63
C PRO A 733 -53.79 4.24 10.78
N PRO A 734 -54.89 4.84 10.30
CA PRO A 734 -55.18 6.26 10.53
C PRO A 734 -55.24 6.60 12.02
N ILE A 735 -54.54 7.66 12.43
CA ILE A 735 -54.36 8.05 13.83
C ILE A 735 -55.21 9.30 14.14
N THR A 736 -56.09 9.23 15.14
CA THR A 736 -56.99 10.34 15.53
C THR A 736 -56.64 11.00 16.87
N GLU A 737 -55.81 10.36 17.69
CA GLU A 737 -55.26 10.87 18.95
C GLU A 737 -53.82 10.38 19.16
N ASP A 738 -53.03 11.04 20.02
CA ASP A 738 -51.65 10.61 20.35
C ASP A 738 -51.63 9.12 20.73
N THR A 739 -50.85 8.33 20.00
CA THR A 739 -50.80 6.87 20.12
C THR A 739 -49.36 6.42 20.14
N THR A 740 -48.96 5.62 21.13
CA THR A 740 -47.64 4.96 21.12
C THR A 740 -47.79 3.52 20.65
N TYR A 741 -46.97 3.12 19.70
CA TYR A 741 -46.90 1.75 19.22
C TYR A 741 -45.64 1.06 19.74
N ARG A 742 -45.77 -0.25 19.97
CA ARG A 742 -44.65 -1.14 20.20
C ARG A 742 -44.39 -1.96 18.95
N ILE A 743 -43.14 -2.29 18.68
CA ILE A 743 -42.78 -3.10 17.51
C ILE A 743 -42.33 -4.47 18.00
N LEU A 744 -43.08 -5.49 17.60
CA LEU A 744 -42.75 -6.88 17.86
C LEU A 744 -41.92 -7.40 16.68
N ALA A 745 -40.65 -7.66 16.92
CA ALA A 745 -39.77 -8.33 15.98
C ALA A 745 -39.87 -9.85 16.20
N CYS A 746 -39.93 -10.64 15.12
CA CYS A 746 -39.96 -12.11 15.21
C CYS A 746 -39.13 -12.77 14.11
N LYS A 747 -38.32 -13.77 14.47
CA LYS A 747 -37.57 -14.59 13.50
C LYS A 747 -38.51 -15.55 12.77
N SER A 748 -38.44 -15.62 11.44
CA SER A 748 -39.26 -16.54 10.65
C SER A 748 -38.62 -17.93 10.56
N TYR A 749 -38.69 -18.72 11.64
CA TYR A 749 -38.30 -20.14 11.61
C TYR A 749 -39.46 -21.01 11.10
N ASP A 750 -40.48 -21.21 11.96
CA ASP A 750 -41.58 -22.17 11.76
C ASP A 750 -42.98 -21.54 11.93
N ALA A 751 -43.06 -20.24 12.24
CA ALA A 751 -44.32 -19.56 12.56
C ALA A 751 -44.69 -18.55 11.47
N ASP A 752 -45.88 -18.71 10.89
CA ASP A 752 -46.46 -17.77 9.90
C ASP A 752 -46.85 -16.42 10.52
N SER A 753 -46.87 -16.30 11.86
CA SER A 753 -47.25 -15.09 12.61
C SER A 753 -46.23 -14.76 13.71
N CYS A 754 -46.04 -13.46 14.00
CA CYS A 754 -45.22 -13.03 15.14
C CYS A 754 -45.90 -13.23 16.50
N LYS A 755 -47.23 -13.31 16.54
CA LYS A 755 -48.05 -13.31 17.76
C LYS A 755 -47.79 -14.49 18.70
N ASP A 756 -47.51 -15.67 18.14
CA ASP A 756 -47.31 -16.92 18.90
C ASP A 756 -45.89 -17.46 18.74
N ASN A 757 -44.96 -16.60 18.29
CA ASN A 757 -43.59 -17.00 18.00
C ASN A 757 -42.72 -16.91 19.27
N PRO A 758 -42.12 -18.02 19.75
CA PRO A 758 -41.25 -18.01 20.94
C PRO A 758 -39.94 -17.24 20.73
N TYR A 759 -39.57 -16.96 19.47
CA TYR A 759 -38.41 -16.16 19.08
C TYR A 759 -38.83 -14.76 18.66
N SER A 760 -39.74 -14.18 19.44
CA SER A 760 -40.17 -12.78 19.29
C SER A 760 -39.70 -11.93 20.47
N ALA A 761 -39.39 -10.68 20.17
CA ALA A 761 -38.97 -9.69 21.15
C ALA A 761 -39.51 -8.32 20.74
N PHE A 762 -39.88 -7.52 21.73
CA PHE A 762 -40.16 -6.12 21.46
C PHE A 762 -38.85 -5.36 21.27
N LEU A 763 -38.81 -4.48 20.27
CA LEU A 763 -37.74 -3.50 20.19
C LEU A 763 -37.76 -2.62 21.46
N VAL A 764 -36.58 -2.24 21.94
CA VAL A 764 -36.42 -1.41 23.15
C VAL A 764 -37.03 -0.02 22.92
N GLN A 765 -36.85 0.52 21.72
CA GLN A 765 -37.46 1.79 21.32
C GLN A 765 -38.91 1.57 20.87
N THR A 766 -39.83 2.37 21.43
CA THR A 766 -41.22 2.46 20.99
C THR A 766 -41.36 3.51 19.89
N ALA A 767 -42.40 3.38 19.06
CA ALA A 767 -42.76 4.39 18.07
C ALA A 767 -43.91 5.24 18.61
N SER A 768 -43.59 6.40 19.17
CA SER A 768 -44.60 7.37 19.62
C SER A 768 -45.10 8.18 18.44
N ILE A 769 -46.42 8.12 18.18
CA ILE A 769 -47.11 8.83 17.11
C ILE A 769 -48.02 9.90 17.70
N LYS A 770 -47.72 11.18 17.49
CA LYS A 770 -48.57 12.27 17.98
C LYS A 770 -49.57 12.74 16.92
N VAL A 771 -50.70 13.30 17.35
CA VAL A 771 -51.75 13.87 16.50
C VAL A 771 -51.78 15.39 16.60
N GLY A 772 -51.56 16.03 15.47
CA GLY A 772 -51.58 17.48 15.38
C GLY A 772 -50.87 17.99 14.14
N LEU A 773 -50.83 19.31 14.01
CA LEU A 773 -49.87 19.97 13.14
C LEU A 773 -48.51 19.92 13.85
N ASP A 774 -47.60 19.10 13.35
CA ASP A 774 -46.31 18.89 14.00
C ASP A 774 -45.44 20.14 13.85
N THR A 775 -45.32 20.90 14.94
CA THR A 775 -44.45 22.06 14.99
C THR A 775 -42.99 21.70 15.26
N THR A 776 -42.71 20.46 15.63
CA THR A 776 -41.35 19.95 15.92
C THR A 776 -40.67 19.35 14.69
N LEU A 777 -41.34 19.30 13.54
CA LEU A 777 -40.75 18.78 12.29
C LEU A 777 -39.40 19.43 12.02
N GLU A 778 -38.42 18.58 11.76
CA GLU A 778 -37.11 19.00 11.33
C GLU A 778 -37.24 19.59 9.93
N ALA A 779 -37.08 20.91 9.87
CA ALA A 779 -36.86 21.61 8.64
C ALA A 779 -35.39 21.97 8.54
N GLU A 780 -34.85 21.81 7.36
CA GLU A 780 -33.47 22.17 7.05
C GLU A 780 -33.48 22.85 5.69
N ILE A 781 -32.70 23.93 5.56
CA ILE A 781 -32.36 24.43 4.24
C ILE A 781 -31.34 23.44 3.67
N THR A 782 -31.73 22.71 2.63
CA THR A 782 -30.95 21.61 2.06
C THR A 782 -30.20 21.99 0.81
N GLY A 783 -30.60 23.08 0.15
CA GLY A 783 -29.95 23.54 -1.06
C GLY A 783 -30.27 24.97 -1.40
N GLU A 784 -29.53 25.46 -2.37
CA GLU A 784 -29.61 26.79 -2.94
C GLU A 784 -29.85 26.66 -4.45
N ILE A 785 -30.68 27.50 -5.05
CA ILE A 785 -30.98 27.46 -6.48
C ILE A 785 -30.45 28.72 -7.15
N ASP A 786 -29.62 28.53 -8.17
CA ASP A 786 -29.07 29.63 -8.96
C ASP A 786 -30.08 30.23 -9.95
N SER A 787 -29.67 31.30 -10.63
CA SER A 787 -30.50 31.98 -11.64
C SER A 787 -30.87 31.12 -12.85
N ASP A 788 -30.14 30.02 -13.09
CA ASP A 788 -30.36 29.08 -14.19
C ASP A 788 -31.26 27.90 -13.77
N GLY A 789 -31.64 27.82 -12.49
CA GLY A 789 -32.50 26.78 -11.93
C GLY A 789 -31.77 25.54 -11.42
N HIS A 790 -30.44 25.54 -11.32
CA HIS A 790 -29.69 24.40 -10.78
C HIS A 790 -29.64 24.43 -9.26
N ILE A 791 -29.77 23.25 -8.64
CA ILE A 791 -29.73 23.07 -7.18
C ILE A 791 -28.30 22.75 -6.73
N HIS A 792 -27.77 23.56 -5.81
CA HIS A 792 -26.45 23.42 -5.21
C HIS A 792 -26.56 23.08 -3.71
N PRO A 793 -25.62 22.29 -3.14
CA PRO A 793 -25.57 22.03 -1.71
C PRO A 793 -25.29 23.33 -0.94
N ILE A 794 -26.00 23.55 0.17
CA ILE A 794 -25.90 24.79 0.94
C ILE A 794 -24.79 24.72 2.00
N THR A 795 -24.14 25.86 2.26
CA THR A 795 -23.02 25.96 3.21
C THR A 795 -23.49 26.42 4.59
N LEU A 796 -22.90 25.87 5.66
CA LEU A 796 -23.01 26.43 7.02
C LEU A 796 -22.21 27.72 7.12
N LEU A 797 -22.71 28.70 7.88
CA LEU A 797 -21.97 29.94 8.19
C LEU A 797 -20.71 29.65 9.02
N THR A 798 -20.81 28.70 9.98
CA THR A 798 -19.70 28.23 10.81
C THR A 798 -19.55 26.70 10.69
N PRO A 799 -18.34 26.15 10.41
CA PRO A 799 -18.11 24.71 10.43
C PRO A 799 -18.29 24.14 11.86
N PRO A 800 -19.04 23.04 12.07
CA PRO A 800 -19.31 22.50 13.39
C PRO A 800 -18.12 21.67 13.91
N ALA A 801 -17.84 21.73 15.21
CA ALA A 801 -16.87 20.85 15.90
C ALA A 801 -17.45 19.44 16.20
N GLY A 802 -18.51 19.03 15.50
CA GLY A 802 -19.31 17.83 15.72
C GLY A 802 -20.38 17.65 14.63
N SER A 803 -21.43 16.83 14.87
CA SER A 803 -22.50 16.61 13.90
C SER A 803 -23.19 17.92 13.48
N PRO A 804 -23.46 18.13 12.18
CA PRO A 804 -24.04 19.38 11.69
C PRO A 804 -25.43 19.62 12.30
N ASN A 805 -25.59 20.76 12.96
CA ASN A 805 -26.86 21.18 13.54
C ASN A 805 -27.82 21.66 12.42
N PRO A 806 -29.00 21.03 12.23
CA PRO A 806 -29.93 21.39 11.16
C PRO A 806 -30.43 22.85 11.24
N ILE A 807 -30.38 23.49 12.42
CA ILE A 807 -30.83 24.89 12.62
C ILE A 807 -29.69 25.93 12.64
N ALA A 808 -28.44 25.53 12.39
CA ALA A 808 -27.33 26.48 12.29
C ALA A 808 -27.48 27.44 11.10
N ALA A 809 -26.91 28.65 11.18
CA ALA A 809 -27.07 29.62 10.10
C ALA A 809 -26.51 29.07 8.78
N ARG A 810 -27.33 29.17 7.73
CA ARG A 810 -26.94 28.78 6.37
C ARG A 810 -26.58 30.02 5.57
N LEU A 811 -25.61 29.90 4.66
CA LEU A 811 -25.08 31.00 3.87
C LEU A 811 -25.31 30.75 2.38
N ILE A 812 -26.02 31.66 1.71
CA ILE A 812 -26.35 31.58 0.27
C ILE A 812 -25.75 32.74 -0.53
N HIS A 813 -25.69 32.61 -1.84
CA HIS A 813 -25.33 33.66 -2.77
C HIS A 813 -26.47 34.66 -2.95
N PHE A 814 -26.08 35.90 -3.28
CA PHE A 814 -27.00 36.99 -3.54
C PHE A 814 -28.00 36.66 -4.67
N SER A 815 -29.29 36.95 -4.44
CA SER A 815 -30.42 36.73 -5.37
C SER A 815 -30.71 35.25 -5.72
N HIS A 816 -30.12 34.28 -5.01
CA HIS A 816 -30.49 32.87 -5.19
C HIS A 816 -31.76 32.53 -4.40
N LEU A 817 -32.45 31.47 -4.83
CA LEU A 817 -33.57 30.89 -4.10
C LEU A 817 -33.02 29.83 -3.14
N ILE A 818 -33.79 29.44 -2.14
CA ILE A 818 -33.45 28.31 -1.27
C ILE A 818 -34.44 27.17 -1.43
N THR A 819 -33.91 25.98 -1.16
CA THR A 819 -34.67 24.74 -1.02
C THR A 819 -34.72 24.41 0.46
N VAL A 820 -35.92 24.46 1.03
CA VAL A 820 -36.18 24.03 2.39
C VAL A 820 -36.80 22.64 2.33
N ALA A 821 -36.09 21.65 2.86
CA ALA A 821 -36.65 20.33 3.06
C ALA A 821 -37.33 20.28 4.42
N VAL A 822 -38.61 19.94 4.44
CA VAL A 822 -39.31 19.56 5.67
C VAL A 822 -39.37 18.05 5.70
N ARG A 823 -38.60 17.44 6.60
CA ARG A 823 -38.58 15.99 6.75
C ARG A 823 -39.87 15.52 7.41
N HIS A 824 -40.28 14.29 7.09
CA HIS A 824 -41.49 13.69 7.67
C HIS A 824 -42.75 14.55 7.49
N SER A 825 -42.86 15.21 6.33
CA SER A 825 -44.00 16.08 6.04
C SER A 825 -45.32 15.34 6.18
N GLN A 826 -46.30 16.04 6.71
CA GLN A 826 -47.60 15.51 7.05
C GLN A 826 -48.54 15.57 5.84
N GLU A 827 -49.23 14.47 5.53
CA GLU A 827 -50.16 14.40 4.39
C GLU A 827 -51.27 15.45 4.48
N GLY A 828 -51.48 16.22 3.42
CA GLY A 828 -52.56 17.22 3.35
C GLY A 828 -52.33 18.47 4.21
N VAL A 829 -51.14 18.65 4.81
CA VAL A 829 -50.72 19.89 5.49
C VAL A 829 -49.95 20.76 4.50
N ASN A 830 -50.31 22.03 4.39
CA ASN A 830 -49.61 23.01 3.55
C ASN A 830 -48.48 23.67 4.34
N TYR A 831 -47.30 23.77 3.72
CA TYR A 831 -46.11 24.38 4.28
C TYR A 831 -45.71 25.60 3.45
N GLN A 832 -45.41 26.73 4.10
CA GLN A 832 -45.08 27.97 3.41
C GLN A 832 -44.06 28.79 4.21
N LEU A 833 -43.08 29.39 3.52
CA LEU A 833 -41.98 30.13 4.13
C LEU A 833 -42.38 31.59 4.38
N PHE A 834 -41.95 32.16 5.51
CA PHE A 834 -42.13 33.58 5.86
C PHE A 834 -40.86 34.15 6.52
N PRO A 835 -40.63 35.47 6.44
CA PRO A 835 -39.59 36.12 7.24
C PRO A 835 -40.05 36.23 8.70
N ALA A 836 -39.15 35.93 9.64
CA ALA A 836 -39.48 35.91 11.07
C ALA A 836 -39.71 37.31 11.67
N GLN A 837 -39.08 38.35 11.11
CA GLN A 837 -39.09 39.72 11.65
C GLN A 837 -40.08 40.68 10.94
N ASP A 838 -40.76 40.26 9.87
CA ASP A 838 -41.66 41.14 9.11
C ASP A 838 -43.05 41.26 9.77
N ALA A 839 -43.39 42.46 10.26
CA ALA A 839 -44.70 42.77 10.84
C ALA A 839 -45.86 42.69 9.82
N ARG A 840 -45.58 42.75 8.51
CA ARG A 840 -46.58 42.58 7.44
C ARG A 840 -46.74 41.13 6.98
N ARG A 841 -45.79 40.24 7.32
CA ARG A 841 -45.75 38.79 7.00
C ARG A 841 -46.02 38.49 5.51
N THR A 842 -45.22 39.06 4.61
CA THR A 842 -45.27 38.67 3.18
C THR A 842 -44.67 37.27 3.01
N ALA A 843 -45.32 36.37 2.27
CA ALA A 843 -44.80 35.01 2.08
C ALA A 843 -43.52 35.00 1.23
N LEU A 844 -42.54 34.18 1.62
CA LEU A 844 -41.30 33.95 0.86
C LEU A 844 -41.42 32.79 -0.13
N SER A 845 -42.53 32.06 -0.14
CA SER A 845 -42.78 30.96 -1.06
C SER A 845 -44.27 30.81 -1.37
N GLU A 846 -44.58 30.06 -2.42
CA GLU A 846 -45.90 29.43 -2.56
C GLU A 846 -46.11 28.35 -1.49
N ALA A 847 -47.36 27.96 -1.23
CA ALA A 847 -47.68 26.90 -0.29
C ALA A 847 -47.51 25.51 -0.95
N VAL A 848 -46.79 24.60 -0.29
CA VAL A 848 -46.58 23.22 -0.76
C VAL A 848 -47.34 22.24 0.12
N THR A 849 -48.18 21.38 -0.47
CA THR A 849 -48.92 20.34 0.26
C THR A 849 -48.02 19.15 0.58
N GLY A 850 -47.99 18.76 1.85
CA GLY A 850 -47.31 17.56 2.34
C GLY A 850 -47.90 16.29 1.75
N LEU A 851 -47.03 15.34 1.39
CA LEU A 851 -47.39 14.11 0.67
C LEU A 851 -47.47 12.87 1.58
N GLY A 852 -47.22 12.98 2.89
CA GLY A 852 -47.43 11.89 3.85
C GLY A 852 -46.54 10.65 3.74
N SER A 853 -45.79 10.50 2.65
CA SER A 853 -45.02 9.29 2.34
C SER A 853 -43.74 9.10 3.17
N GLY A 854 -43.52 9.91 4.21
CA GLY A 854 -42.26 9.96 4.96
C GLY A 854 -41.12 10.64 4.20
N ASN A 855 -41.23 10.82 2.89
CA ASN A 855 -40.27 11.59 2.10
C ASN A 855 -40.31 13.07 2.50
N ALA A 856 -39.15 13.72 2.48
CA ALA A 856 -39.08 15.16 2.69
C ALA A 856 -39.82 15.88 1.55
N ILE A 857 -40.63 16.88 1.90
CA ILE A 857 -41.10 17.84 0.88
C ILE A 857 -40.09 18.94 0.73
N THR A 858 -40.05 19.48 -0.47
CA THR A 858 -39.19 20.59 -0.84
C THR A 858 -40.03 21.84 -1.07
N ILE A 859 -39.68 22.92 -0.39
CA ILE A 859 -40.29 24.24 -0.55
C ILE A 859 -39.23 25.18 -1.13
N HIS A 860 -39.57 25.87 -2.22
CA HIS A 860 -38.68 26.83 -2.86
C HIS A 860 -39.07 28.26 -2.48
N SER A 861 -38.10 29.06 -2.04
CA SER A 861 -38.33 30.49 -1.79
C SER A 861 -38.35 31.32 -3.08
N HIS A 862 -38.77 32.57 -3.00
CA HIS A 862 -38.39 33.63 -3.95
C HIS A 862 -36.89 34.00 -3.75
N ALA A 863 -36.34 34.80 -4.68
CA ALA A 863 -34.96 35.27 -4.59
C ALA A 863 -34.72 36.14 -3.34
N LEU A 864 -33.62 35.91 -2.63
CA LEU A 864 -33.28 36.61 -1.39
C LEU A 864 -32.00 37.43 -1.56
N GLU A 865 -32.05 38.70 -1.17
CA GLU A 865 -30.94 39.67 -1.33
C GLU A 865 -30.31 40.06 0.01
N ASP A 866 -31.02 39.85 1.12
CA ASP A 866 -30.63 40.24 2.47
C ASP A 866 -30.74 39.08 3.46
N ASP A 867 -29.94 39.17 4.54
CA ASP A 867 -29.95 38.23 5.64
C ASP A 867 -31.37 38.13 6.23
N THR A 868 -31.93 36.92 6.24
CA THR A 868 -33.35 36.69 6.56
C THR A 868 -33.49 35.47 7.46
N ASP A 869 -34.05 35.62 8.65
CA ASP A 869 -34.43 34.46 9.46
C ASP A 869 -35.78 33.91 8.94
N ILE A 870 -35.83 32.65 8.56
CA ILE A 870 -36.99 32.02 7.94
C ILE A 870 -37.79 31.24 8.96
N HIS A 871 -39.09 31.45 8.94
CA HIS A 871 -40.07 30.72 9.75
C HIS A 871 -41.05 30.00 8.83
N ILE A 872 -41.47 28.80 9.21
CA ILE A 872 -42.31 27.96 8.35
C ILE A 872 -43.70 27.89 8.95
N ARG A 873 -44.68 28.37 8.18
CA ARG A 873 -46.09 28.26 8.53
C ARG A 873 -46.62 26.93 8.04
N ILE A 874 -47.31 26.22 8.92
CA ILE A 874 -48.04 25.00 8.58
C ILE A 874 -49.54 25.23 8.71
N SER A 875 -50.32 24.83 7.71
CA SER A 875 -51.76 24.99 7.74
C SER A 875 -52.49 23.80 7.12
N ARG A 876 -53.64 23.44 7.68
CA ARG A 876 -54.53 22.41 7.13
C ARG A 876 -55.95 22.96 7.07
N THR A 877 -56.60 22.77 5.93
CA THR A 877 -58.01 23.13 5.74
C THR A 877 -58.83 21.85 5.62
N PRO A 878 -59.56 21.42 6.67
CA PRO A 878 -60.42 20.25 6.58
C PRO A 878 -61.60 20.52 5.65
N ALA A 879 -62.09 19.49 4.96
CA ALA A 879 -63.29 19.60 4.13
C ALA A 879 -64.51 19.99 5.00
N GLY A 880 -64.96 21.26 4.89
CA GLY A 880 -66.10 21.80 5.62
C GLY A 880 -65.79 22.45 6.99
N GLY A 881 -64.53 22.70 7.34
CA GLY A 881 -64.11 23.33 8.62
C GLY A 881 -63.27 24.61 8.47
N SER A 882 -62.99 25.28 9.59
CA SER A 882 -62.08 26.43 9.66
C SER A 882 -60.62 25.99 9.55
N ALA A 883 -59.81 26.71 8.77
CA ALA A 883 -58.40 26.41 8.58
C ALA A 883 -57.62 26.46 9.90
N GLN A 884 -56.93 25.37 10.24
CA GLN A 884 -55.99 25.32 11.36
C GLN A 884 -54.62 25.78 10.87
N THR A 885 -54.00 26.72 11.57
CA THR A 885 -52.68 27.26 11.22
C THR A 885 -51.78 27.26 12.45
N ASN A 886 -50.54 26.82 12.28
CA ASN A 886 -49.49 26.89 13.29
C ASN A 886 -48.14 27.24 12.63
N TRP A 887 -47.08 27.36 13.42
CA TRP A 887 -45.71 27.59 12.95
C TRP A 887 -44.82 26.45 13.41
N LEU A 888 -43.87 26.01 12.57
CA LEU A 888 -42.79 25.16 13.07
C LEU A 888 -42.00 25.93 14.13
N ASN A 889 -41.61 25.26 15.20
CA ASN A 889 -40.74 25.81 16.26
C ASN A 889 -39.34 26.14 15.70
N THR A 890 -39.00 25.52 14.58
CA THR A 890 -37.72 25.68 13.89
C THR A 890 -37.64 27.03 13.21
N LEU A 891 -36.73 27.88 13.69
CA LEU A 891 -36.28 29.09 13.02
C LEU A 891 -35.02 28.75 12.20
N LEU A 892 -35.03 29.08 10.91
CA LEU A 892 -33.92 28.81 10.00
C LEU A 892 -33.18 30.12 9.69
N PRO A 893 -32.07 30.42 10.40
CA PRO A 893 -31.27 31.60 10.12
C PRO A 893 -30.59 31.47 8.74
N LEU A 894 -30.82 32.44 7.87
CA LEU A 894 -30.18 32.52 6.55
C LEU A 894 -29.39 33.81 6.40
N LYS A 895 -28.15 33.69 5.93
CA LYS A 895 -27.25 34.78 5.60
C LYS A 895 -27.02 34.82 4.09
N VAL A 896 -26.88 36.02 3.53
CA VAL A 896 -26.73 36.23 2.08
C VAL A 896 -25.39 36.91 1.81
N ARG A 897 -24.55 36.28 0.97
CA ARG A 897 -23.23 36.82 0.57
C ARG A 897 -23.36 38.18 -0.14
N ALA A 898 -22.25 38.90 -0.24
CA ALA A 898 -22.19 40.12 -1.04
C ALA A 898 -22.52 39.85 -2.52
N ASN A 899 -23.04 40.85 -3.22
CA ASN A 899 -23.32 40.79 -4.65
C ASN A 899 -21.98 40.66 -5.42
N PRO A 900 -21.74 39.58 -6.18
CA PRO A 900 -20.49 39.41 -6.93
C PRO A 900 -20.51 40.12 -8.30
N ASN A 901 -21.65 40.66 -8.74
CA ASN A 901 -21.86 41.16 -10.10
C ASN A 901 -21.69 42.68 -10.23
N LEU A 902 -20.78 43.29 -9.45
CA LEU A 902 -20.46 44.71 -9.60
C LEU A 902 -19.55 44.93 -10.81
N THR A 903 -19.79 46.00 -11.56
CA THR A 903 -18.91 46.43 -12.65
C THR A 903 -17.66 47.13 -12.09
N VAL A 904 -16.49 46.72 -12.58
CA VAL A 904 -15.17 47.24 -12.19
C VAL A 904 -14.48 47.83 -13.42
N ALA A 905 -13.90 49.02 -13.32
CA ALA A 905 -13.13 49.64 -14.40
C ALA A 905 -11.78 50.16 -13.89
N ALA A 906 -10.70 49.95 -14.66
CA ALA A 906 -9.40 50.55 -14.40
C ALA A 906 -9.26 51.89 -15.14
N THR A 907 -8.82 52.93 -14.44
CA THR A 907 -8.61 54.27 -15.00
C THR A 907 -7.12 54.68 -14.89
N PRO A 908 -6.58 55.42 -15.88
CA PRO A 908 -7.23 55.91 -17.11
C PRO A 908 -7.29 54.87 -18.26
N SER A 909 -6.45 53.81 -18.24
CA SER A 909 -6.38 52.77 -19.27
C SER A 909 -5.85 51.43 -18.71
N PRO A 910 -6.13 50.30 -19.37
CA PRO A 910 -5.62 48.99 -18.98
C PRO A 910 -4.14 48.76 -19.36
N ILE A 911 -3.57 49.58 -20.25
CA ILE A 911 -2.13 49.64 -20.52
C ILE A 911 -1.57 50.83 -19.74
N LEU A 912 -0.53 50.58 -18.94
CA LEU A 912 0.03 51.50 -17.98
C LEU A 912 1.50 51.78 -18.29
N ALA A 913 1.94 53.00 -17.99
CA ALA A 913 3.37 53.31 -17.98
C ALA A 913 4.06 52.56 -16.84
N PHE A 914 5.34 52.21 -17.04
CA PHE A 914 6.17 51.60 -16.01
C PHE A 914 6.19 52.46 -14.74
N GLY A 915 5.78 51.89 -13.59
CA GLY A 915 5.70 52.59 -12.30
C GLY A 915 4.43 53.40 -12.05
N ALA A 916 3.40 53.32 -12.90
CA ALA A 916 2.14 54.04 -12.71
C ALA A 916 1.30 53.49 -11.54
N GLN A 917 0.47 54.34 -10.91
CA GLN A 917 -0.47 53.97 -9.84
C GLN A 917 -1.93 54.06 -10.34
N PRO A 918 -2.53 52.94 -10.81
CA PRO A 918 -3.89 52.95 -11.36
C PRO A 918 -4.98 52.99 -10.28
N MET A 919 -6.18 53.46 -10.65
CA MET A 919 -7.37 53.44 -9.79
C MET A 919 -8.44 52.50 -10.37
N LEU A 920 -9.08 51.71 -9.50
CA LEU A 920 -10.20 50.83 -9.84
C LEU A 920 -11.52 51.44 -9.33
N THR A 921 -12.52 51.57 -10.19
CA THR A 921 -13.84 52.12 -9.86
C THR A 921 -14.90 51.02 -9.86
N LEU A 922 -15.68 50.91 -8.77
CA LEU A 922 -16.85 50.04 -8.63
C LEU A 922 -18.14 50.86 -8.68
N THR A 923 -19.14 50.47 -9.46
CA THR A 923 -20.33 51.32 -9.76
C THR A 923 -21.46 51.28 -8.72
N ALA A 924 -21.61 50.21 -7.94
CA ALA A 924 -22.75 50.02 -7.00
C ALA A 924 -22.36 49.23 -5.74
N SER A 925 -21.49 49.79 -4.91
CA SER A 925 -21.00 49.16 -3.67
C SER A 925 -22.11 48.99 -2.61
N GLN A 926 -22.08 47.91 -1.83
CA GLN A 926 -23.07 47.65 -0.76
C GLN A 926 -22.62 48.28 0.58
N PRO A 927 -23.49 48.98 1.34
CA PRO A 927 -23.11 49.70 2.57
C PRO A 927 -22.52 48.86 3.70
N THR A 928 -22.77 47.54 3.70
CA THR A 928 -22.29 46.60 4.72
C THR A 928 -21.17 45.69 4.20
N VAL A 929 -20.61 45.96 3.02
CA VAL A 929 -19.58 45.12 2.38
C VAL A 929 -18.26 45.88 2.28
N ALA A 930 -17.15 45.24 2.63
CA ALA A 930 -15.79 45.78 2.44
C ALA A 930 -15.16 45.20 1.17
N TYR A 931 -14.51 46.04 0.36
CA TYR A 931 -13.87 45.67 -0.90
C TYR A 931 -12.35 45.78 -0.82
N GLN A 932 -11.63 44.75 -1.28
CA GLN A 932 -10.16 44.66 -1.22
C GLN A 932 -9.59 44.14 -2.53
N ALA A 933 -8.55 44.81 -3.08
CA ALA A 933 -7.89 44.37 -4.30
C ALA A 933 -6.71 43.40 -4.02
N PHE A 934 -6.51 42.45 -4.94
CA PHE A 934 -5.44 41.46 -4.92
C PHE A 934 -4.77 41.39 -6.29
N GLN A 935 -3.44 41.34 -6.32
CA GLN A 935 -2.62 41.41 -7.53
C GLN A 935 -1.77 40.15 -7.71
N HIS A 936 -1.71 39.66 -8.96
CA HIS A 936 -0.80 38.60 -9.40
C HIS A 936 -0.02 39.05 -10.63
N SER A 937 1.30 38.90 -10.62
CA SER A 937 2.16 39.17 -11.78
C SER A 937 2.16 37.98 -12.74
N LEU A 938 1.90 38.22 -14.02
CA LEU A 938 1.65 37.19 -15.03
C LEU A 938 2.90 36.41 -15.45
N ALA A 939 2.85 35.08 -15.35
CA ALA A 939 3.85 34.16 -15.90
C ALA A 939 3.60 33.80 -17.38
N ASP A 940 4.65 33.39 -18.09
CA ASP A 940 4.61 33.10 -19.54
C ASP A 940 3.55 32.06 -19.92
N SER A 941 3.38 31.03 -19.09
CA SER A 941 2.41 29.95 -19.28
C SER A 941 0.94 30.40 -19.16
N GLU A 942 0.68 31.59 -18.64
CA GLU A 942 -0.68 32.08 -18.35
C GLU A 942 -1.24 32.94 -19.50
N LEU A 943 -0.42 33.30 -20.47
CA LEU A 943 -0.85 33.97 -21.68
C LEU A 943 -1.43 32.97 -22.69
N VAL A 944 -2.55 33.34 -23.31
CA VAL A 944 -3.21 32.54 -24.33
C VAL A 944 -3.01 33.22 -25.68
N PHE A 945 -2.53 32.46 -26.67
CA PHE A 945 -2.28 32.95 -28.02
C PHE A 945 -3.23 32.23 -29.00
N GLY A 946 -4.09 32.95 -29.70
CA GLY A 946 -5.06 32.38 -30.65
C GLY A 946 -6.24 33.31 -30.95
N ASN A 947 -7.14 32.88 -31.84
CA ASN A 947 -8.26 33.71 -32.36
C ASN A 947 -9.62 33.48 -31.67
N ASP A 948 -9.68 32.68 -30.59
CA ASP A 948 -10.93 32.46 -29.85
C ASP A 948 -10.90 33.20 -28.49
N PRO A 949 -11.42 34.44 -28.43
CA PRO A 949 -11.38 35.25 -27.22
C PRO A 949 -12.43 34.84 -26.18
N THR A 950 -13.24 33.81 -26.44
CA THR A 950 -14.41 33.47 -25.62
C THR A 950 -13.97 33.08 -24.20
N GLY A 951 -14.35 33.89 -23.21
CA GLY A 951 -14.06 33.65 -21.79
C GLY A 951 -12.65 34.04 -21.33
N LEU A 952 -11.87 34.75 -22.16
CA LEU A 952 -10.53 35.25 -21.80
C LEU A 952 -10.58 36.72 -21.35
N LEU A 953 -9.65 37.10 -20.45
CA LEU A 953 -9.38 38.51 -20.20
C LEU A 953 -8.57 39.06 -21.38
N SER A 954 -9.03 40.14 -21.99
CA SER A 954 -8.40 40.73 -23.17
C SER A 954 -8.02 42.19 -22.95
N VAL A 955 -6.81 42.56 -23.35
CA VAL A 955 -6.38 43.97 -23.48
C VAL A 955 -5.84 44.17 -24.89
N ALA A 956 -6.46 45.10 -25.62
CA ALA A 956 -6.05 45.42 -26.99
C ALA A 956 -4.73 46.20 -27.01
N VAL A 957 -3.76 45.72 -27.79
CA VAL A 957 -2.46 46.37 -27.99
C VAL A 957 -2.38 46.85 -29.43
N THR A 958 -2.28 48.17 -29.62
CA THR A 958 -2.32 48.80 -30.94
C THR A 958 -1.26 48.21 -31.90
N GLY A 959 -1.71 47.72 -33.06
CA GLY A 959 -0.85 47.17 -34.11
C GLY A 959 -0.45 45.70 -33.92
N TYR A 960 -0.91 45.04 -32.86
CA TYR A 960 -0.63 43.64 -32.53
C TYR A 960 -1.93 42.90 -32.17
N PRO A 961 -1.92 41.55 -32.15
CA PRO A 961 -3.04 40.80 -31.58
C PRO A 961 -3.26 41.18 -30.11
N ASP A 962 -4.52 41.17 -29.70
CA ASP A 962 -4.92 41.39 -28.31
C ASP A 962 -4.20 40.41 -27.37
N VAL A 963 -3.85 40.90 -26.19
CA VAL A 963 -3.23 40.07 -25.16
C VAL A 963 -4.33 39.39 -24.38
N HIS A 964 -4.32 38.06 -24.43
CA HIS A 964 -5.28 37.24 -23.72
C HIS A 964 -4.64 36.50 -22.55
N THR A 965 -5.33 36.45 -21.42
CA THR A 965 -5.02 35.53 -20.33
C THR A 965 -6.30 34.85 -19.86
N LYS A 966 -6.18 33.64 -19.32
CA LYS A 966 -7.34 32.99 -18.70
C LYS A 966 -7.63 33.74 -17.40
N PRO A 967 -8.89 34.10 -17.12
CA PRO A 967 -9.24 34.48 -15.76
C PRO A 967 -8.89 33.31 -14.82
N PRO A 968 -8.60 33.57 -13.55
CA PRO A 968 -8.39 32.50 -12.58
C PRO A 968 -9.64 31.61 -12.54
N ALA A 969 -9.47 30.33 -12.18
CA ALA A 969 -10.60 29.45 -11.96
C ALA A 969 -11.47 30.04 -10.84
N TRP A 970 -12.60 30.65 -11.23
CA TRP A 970 -13.50 31.30 -10.29
C TRP A 970 -14.05 30.25 -9.34
N GLN A 971 -13.65 30.35 -8.08
CA GLN A 971 -14.36 29.67 -7.01
C GLN A 971 -15.54 30.55 -6.59
N ALA A 972 -16.65 29.92 -6.23
CA ALA A 972 -17.82 30.62 -5.72
C ALA A 972 -17.54 31.36 -4.39
N LEU A 973 -16.56 30.86 -3.62
CA LEU A 973 -16.11 31.42 -2.35
C LEU A 973 -14.71 32.02 -2.51
N TRP A 974 -14.44 33.10 -1.79
CA TRP A 974 -13.12 33.69 -1.80
C TRP A 974 -12.10 32.82 -1.06
N GLN A 975 -11.18 32.24 -1.82
CA GLN A 975 -9.88 31.82 -1.34
C GLN A 975 -8.84 32.65 -2.10
N THR A 976 -7.85 33.19 -1.40
CA THR A 976 -6.76 33.92 -2.07
C THR A 976 -6.08 32.96 -3.05
N PRO A 977 -6.19 33.16 -4.38
CA PRO A 977 -5.64 32.19 -5.31
C PRO A 977 -4.10 32.18 -5.21
N PRO A 978 -3.44 31.04 -5.43
CA PRO A 978 -1.98 30.95 -5.41
C PRO A 978 -1.36 32.02 -6.31
N GLY A 979 -0.35 32.73 -5.80
CA GLY A 979 0.34 33.80 -6.53
C GLY A 979 -0.29 35.20 -6.41
N TYR A 980 -1.50 35.34 -5.86
CA TYR A 980 -2.12 36.65 -5.61
C TYR A 980 -1.72 37.21 -4.24
N THR A 981 -1.42 38.51 -4.21
CA THR A 981 -1.04 39.24 -2.99
C THR A 981 -1.95 40.43 -2.75
N THR A 982 -2.24 40.72 -1.48
CA THR A 982 -3.09 41.86 -1.09
C THR A 982 -2.49 43.18 -1.54
N THR A 983 -3.30 44.02 -2.17
CA THR A 983 -2.84 45.28 -2.78
C THR A 983 -3.80 46.41 -2.37
N GLY A 984 -3.33 47.34 -1.54
CA GLY A 984 -4.15 48.38 -0.91
C GLY A 984 -4.85 47.92 0.38
N ALA A 985 -5.57 48.82 1.06
CA ALA A 985 -6.36 48.53 2.27
C ALA A 985 -7.85 48.32 1.93
N PRO A 986 -8.62 47.58 2.75
CA PRO A 986 -10.02 47.30 2.45
C PRO A 986 -10.87 48.57 2.64
N VAL A 987 -11.78 48.83 1.70
CA VAL A 987 -12.64 50.02 1.72
C VAL A 987 -14.10 49.61 1.84
N SER A 988 -14.81 50.16 2.83
CA SER A 988 -16.24 49.91 3.02
C SER A 988 -17.08 50.54 1.91
N GLY A 989 -18.04 49.79 1.39
CA GLY A 989 -19.02 50.28 0.44
C GLY A 989 -19.96 51.31 1.05
N ASN A 990 -20.53 52.15 0.20
CA ASN A 990 -21.33 53.32 0.59
C ASN A 990 -22.73 53.34 -0.04
N GLY A 991 -23.13 52.29 -0.77
CA GLY A 991 -24.40 52.24 -1.51
C GLY A 991 -24.32 52.81 -2.93
N GLY A 992 -23.16 53.32 -3.36
CA GLY A 992 -22.92 53.93 -4.67
C GLY A 992 -21.49 53.64 -5.20
N GLU A 993 -20.93 54.57 -5.98
CA GLU A 993 -19.60 54.41 -6.59
C GLU A 993 -18.46 54.40 -5.55
N LEU A 994 -17.51 53.48 -5.70
CA LEU A 994 -16.38 53.26 -4.79
C LEU A 994 -15.05 53.17 -5.58
N MET A 995 -14.00 53.87 -5.13
CA MET A 995 -12.68 53.84 -5.77
C MET A 995 -11.63 53.13 -4.90
N LEU A 996 -10.82 52.26 -5.52
CA LEU A 996 -9.67 51.57 -4.90
C LEU A 996 -8.37 52.01 -5.58
N THR A 997 -7.40 52.50 -4.82
CA THR A 997 -6.08 52.92 -5.33
C THR A 997 -5.07 51.77 -5.25
N LEU A 998 -4.39 51.47 -6.37
CA LEU A 998 -3.32 50.48 -6.44
C LEU A 998 -1.92 51.15 -6.28
N PRO A 999 -0.91 50.45 -5.71
CA PRO A 999 0.47 50.90 -5.68
C PRO A 999 1.10 50.90 -7.07
N ALA A 1000 2.35 51.37 -7.17
CA ALA A 1000 3.06 51.46 -8.44
C ALA A 1000 3.25 50.07 -9.06
N VAL A 1001 2.85 49.91 -10.33
CA VAL A 1001 2.95 48.63 -11.05
C VAL A 1001 4.13 48.61 -12.03
N HIS A 1002 4.90 47.53 -11.99
CA HIS A 1002 6.10 47.35 -12.83
C HIS A 1002 5.97 46.15 -13.80
N GLU A 1003 5.06 45.22 -13.50
CA GLU A 1003 4.86 43.98 -14.25
C GLU A 1003 3.41 43.81 -14.68
N ASP A 1004 3.21 43.11 -15.81
CA ASP A 1004 1.89 42.77 -16.32
C ASP A 1004 1.17 41.93 -15.27
N SER A 1005 -0.05 42.32 -14.89
CA SER A 1005 -0.71 41.78 -13.71
C SER A 1005 -2.20 41.56 -13.91
N VAL A 1006 -2.76 40.56 -13.22
CA VAL A 1006 -4.21 40.37 -13.09
C VAL A 1006 -4.64 40.83 -11.70
N ILE A 1007 -5.70 41.61 -11.65
CA ILE A 1007 -6.31 42.12 -10.42
C ILE A 1007 -7.66 41.47 -10.17
N LEU A 1008 -7.86 41.03 -8.93
CA LEU A 1008 -9.12 40.53 -8.40
C LEU A 1008 -9.60 41.44 -7.27
N ILE A 1009 -10.92 41.53 -7.10
CA ILE A 1009 -11.53 42.25 -5.98
C ILE A 1009 -12.34 41.27 -5.14
N GLN A 1010 -12.01 41.22 -3.85
CA GLN A 1010 -12.78 40.53 -2.83
C GLN A 1010 -13.88 41.46 -2.30
N ALA A 1011 -15.11 40.95 -2.19
CA ALA A 1011 -16.22 41.59 -1.50
C ALA A 1011 -16.54 40.80 -0.21
N ALA A 1012 -16.31 41.41 0.95
CA ALA A 1012 -16.43 40.79 2.26
C ALA A 1012 -17.60 41.38 3.06
N LYS A 1013 -18.61 40.56 3.42
CA LYS A 1013 -19.80 40.95 4.19
C LYS A 1013 -19.76 40.35 5.60
N PRO A 1014 -19.82 41.15 6.67
CA PRO A 1014 -19.95 40.66 8.04
C PRO A 1014 -21.39 40.25 8.36
N HIS A 1015 -21.54 39.10 9.02
CA HIS A 1015 -22.80 38.53 9.50
C HIS A 1015 -22.76 38.37 11.01
N GLN A 1016 -23.89 38.52 11.69
CA GLN A 1016 -24.03 38.27 13.12
C GLN A 1016 -24.60 36.87 13.38
N GLU A 1017 -23.92 36.07 14.21
CA GLU A 1017 -24.38 34.77 14.74
C GLU A 1017 -23.91 34.64 16.19
N ASN A 1018 -24.81 34.38 17.14
CA ASN A 1018 -24.47 34.17 18.57
C ASN A 1018 -23.53 35.24 19.19
N GLN A 1019 -23.77 36.53 18.90
CA GLN A 1019 -22.92 37.66 19.33
C GLN A 1019 -21.50 37.69 18.74
N GLN A 1020 -21.20 36.84 17.77
CA GLN A 1020 -19.97 36.83 17.01
C GLN A 1020 -20.21 37.36 15.59
N THR A 1021 -19.21 38.08 15.07
CA THR A 1021 -19.23 38.58 13.69
C THR A 1021 -18.44 37.63 12.80
N ILE A 1022 -19.11 36.97 11.86
CA ILE A 1022 -18.51 36.05 10.88
C ILE A 1022 -18.54 36.73 9.52
N VAL A 1023 -17.41 36.79 8.83
CA VAL A 1023 -17.31 37.46 7.53
C VAL A 1023 -17.39 36.42 6.41
N SER A 1024 -18.37 36.56 5.52
CA SER A 1024 -18.37 35.85 4.25
C SER A 1024 -17.66 36.69 3.18
N ALA A 1025 -16.92 36.06 2.28
CA ALA A 1025 -16.23 36.77 1.21
C ALA A 1025 -16.42 36.05 -0.13
N VAL A 1026 -16.68 36.84 -1.16
CA VAL A 1026 -16.82 36.37 -2.55
C VAL A 1026 -15.95 37.21 -3.49
N PRO A 1027 -15.45 36.62 -4.58
CA PRO A 1027 -14.86 37.42 -5.65
C PRO A 1027 -15.93 38.20 -6.40
N LEU A 1028 -15.59 39.43 -6.81
CA LEU A 1028 -16.32 40.06 -7.92
C LEU A 1028 -16.01 39.30 -9.21
N ARG A 1029 -17.04 39.00 -10.01
CA ARG A 1029 -16.90 38.18 -11.23
C ARG A 1029 -16.07 38.84 -12.34
N GLN A 1030 -15.79 40.13 -12.22
CA GLN A 1030 -14.98 40.88 -13.18
C GLN A 1030 -13.54 41.01 -12.67
N ALA A 1031 -12.63 40.21 -13.23
CA ALA A 1031 -11.18 40.40 -13.08
C ALA A 1031 -10.67 41.45 -14.07
N ILE A 1032 -9.56 42.11 -13.72
CA ILE A 1032 -8.95 43.16 -14.54
C ILE A 1032 -7.53 42.73 -14.96
N LEU A 1033 -7.26 42.71 -16.26
CA LEU A 1033 -5.91 42.57 -16.81
C LEU A 1033 -5.28 43.95 -16.97
N LEU A 1034 -4.11 44.16 -16.36
CA LEU A 1034 -3.29 45.36 -16.51
C LEU A 1034 -1.98 45.00 -17.19
N LEU A 1035 -1.67 45.67 -18.30
CA LEU A 1035 -0.39 45.53 -19.00
C LEU A 1035 0.49 46.74 -18.69
N VAL A 1036 1.78 46.51 -18.50
CA VAL A 1036 2.76 47.54 -18.16
C VAL A 1036 3.78 47.67 -19.29
N ALA A 1037 4.02 48.89 -19.76
CA ALA A 1037 5.05 49.16 -20.76
C ALA A 1037 6.46 48.80 -20.22
N PRO A 1038 7.44 48.51 -21.10
CA PRO A 1038 8.84 48.39 -20.69
C PRO A 1038 9.32 49.64 -19.93
N ASP A 1039 10.37 49.47 -19.13
CA ASP A 1039 11.06 50.60 -18.51
C ASP A 1039 11.58 51.55 -19.61
N PRO A 1040 11.18 52.85 -19.63
CA PRO A 1040 11.62 53.81 -20.63
C PRO A 1040 13.03 54.37 -20.36
N GLU A 1041 13.64 54.10 -19.20
CA GLU A 1041 14.98 54.56 -18.82
C GLU A 1041 15.90 53.41 -18.30
N PRO A 1042 16.07 52.30 -19.05
CA PRO A 1042 16.94 51.22 -18.61
C PRO A 1042 18.42 51.62 -18.76
N ALA A 1043 19.24 51.26 -17.78
CA ALA A 1043 20.69 51.50 -17.77
C ALA A 1043 21.45 50.54 -18.70
N LEU A 1044 21.14 50.57 -19.99
CA LEU A 1044 21.74 49.71 -21.02
C LEU A 1044 23.24 49.96 -21.17
N VAL A 1045 24.00 48.90 -21.47
CA VAL A 1045 25.40 49.01 -21.93
C VAL A 1045 25.47 48.65 -23.40
N LEU A 1046 25.86 49.60 -24.24
CA LEU A 1046 26.00 49.44 -25.69
C LEU A 1046 27.48 49.35 -26.05
N ARG A 1047 27.96 48.15 -26.34
CA ARG A 1047 29.34 47.90 -26.72
C ARG A 1047 29.47 47.74 -28.24
N ILE A 1048 30.26 48.60 -28.87
CA ILE A 1048 30.48 48.60 -30.32
C ILE A 1048 31.91 48.15 -30.59
N HIS A 1049 32.05 47.07 -31.38
CA HIS A 1049 33.36 46.55 -31.77
C HIS A 1049 33.77 47.07 -33.14
N HIS A 1050 34.92 47.74 -33.23
CA HIS A 1050 35.45 48.28 -34.48
C HIS A 1050 36.60 47.42 -35.00
N GLU A 1051 36.35 46.66 -36.07
CA GLU A 1051 37.40 45.99 -36.84
C GLU A 1051 37.80 46.87 -38.04
N ALA A 1052 39.10 47.16 -38.19
CA ALA A 1052 39.65 47.93 -39.32
C ALA A 1052 38.89 49.25 -39.64
N ARG A 1053 38.41 49.97 -38.60
CA ARG A 1053 37.63 51.22 -38.64
C ARG A 1053 36.17 51.12 -39.12
N LEU A 1054 35.57 49.92 -39.21
CA LEU A 1054 34.13 49.77 -39.49
C LEU A 1054 33.43 49.10 -38.30
N ALA A 1055 32.41 49.75 -37.73
CA ALA A 1055 31.54 49.15 -36.73
C ALA A 1055 30.67 48.07 -37.39
N ARG A 1056 30.83 46.79 -37.00
CA ARG A 1056 30.08 45.67 -37.60
C ARG A 1056 29.15 44.96 -36.63
N THR A 1057 29.43 45.02 -35.33
CA THR A 1057 28.63 44.33 -34.31
C THR A 1057 28.34 45.25 -33.11
N LEU A 1058 27.13 45.13 -32.57
CA LEU A 1058 26.67 45.83 -31.38
C LEU A 1058 26.32 44.79 -30.31
N GLN A 1059 27.04 44.78 -29.20
CA GLN A 1059 26.72 43.96 -28.04
C GLN A 1059 25.96 44.80 -27.02
N VAL A 1060 24.82 44.28 -26.54
CA VAL A 1060 23.90 45.02 -25.66
C VAL A 1060 23.81 44.28 -24.33
N ALA A 1061 24.11 44.95 -23.21
CA ALA A 1061 23.97 44.40 -21.86
C ALA A 1061 23.03 45.24 -20.98
N ASN A 1062 22.67 44.70 -19.81
CA ASN A 1062 21.78 45.34 -18.81
C ASN A 1062 20.36 45.70 -19.29
N GLY A 1063 19.84 45.01 -20.31
CA GLY A 1063 18.45 45.15 -20.72
C GLY A 1063 17.47 44.49 -19.76
N GLN A 1064 16.24 45.00 -19.75
CA GLN A 1064 15.12 44.44 -19.02
C GLN A 1064 14.81 43.03 -19.55
N ALA A 1065 14.67 42.07 -18.64
CA ALA A 1065 14.36 40.69 -18.99
C ALA A 1065 13.00 40.59 -19.71
N GLY A 1066 12.92 39.79 -20.76
CA GLY A 1066 11.73 39.62 -21.59
C GLY A 1066 11.48 40.73 -22.61
N VAL A 1067 12.40 41.66 -22.81
CA VAL A 1067 12.26 42.83 -23.70
C VAL A 1067 13.17 42.71 -24.92
N PHE A 1068 12.61 43.05 -26.09
CA PHE A 1068 13.36 43.33 -27.31
C PHE A 1068 13.74 44.81 -27.37
N TYR A 1069 15.02 45.08 -27.61
CA TYR A 1069 15.51 46.43 -27.91
C TYR A 1069 15.82 46.54 -29.40
N HIS A 1070 15.09 47.41 -30.08
CA HIS A 1070 15.25 47.73 -31.48
C HIS A 1070 16.02 49.06 -31.61
N PHE A 1071 17.01 49.11 -32.50
CA PHE A 1071 17.89 50.28 -32.68
C PHE A 1071 17.61 50.95 -34.02
N ARG A 1072 17.45 52.27 -34.03
CA ARG A 1072 17.11 53.08 -35.22
C ARG A 1072 17.95 54.35 -35.28
N LEU A 1073 18.21 54.87 -36.48
CA LEU A 1073 18.93 56.15 -36.67
C LEU A 1073 18.02 57.39 -36.62
N SER A 1074 16.71 57.19 -36.60
CA SER A 1074 15.70 58.24 -36.36
C SER A 1074 14.51 57.64 -35.62
N ALA A 1075 13.73 58.48 -34.92
CA ALA A 1075 12.61 58.02 -34.08
C ALA A 1075 11.59 57.14 -34.85
N THR A 1076 11.41 57.37 -36.15
CA THR A 1076 10.47 56.63 -37.01
C THR A 1076 11.17 55.86 -38.14
N GLY A 1077 12.49 55.66 -38.05
CA GLY A 1077 13.29 54.99 -39.08
C GLY A 1077 13.17 53.46 -39.04
N GLU A 1078 13.75 52.78 -40.03
CA GLU A 1078 13.90 51.33 -40.02
C GLU A 1078 14.96 50.88 -38.98
N ASP A 1079 14.79 49.67 -38.47
CA ASP A 1079 15.75 49.07 -37.55
C ASP A 1079 17.09 48.84 -38.27
N ILE A 1080 18.20 49.20 -37.64
CA ILE A 1080 19.55 49.08 -38.22
C ILE A 1080 20.23 47.75 -37.90
N SER A 1081 19.56 46.89 -37.13
CA SER A 1081 19.97 45.53 -36.79
C SER A 1081 18.74 44.69 -36.49
N SER A 1082 18.94 43.36 -36.38
CA SER A 1082 18.00 42.55 -35.60
C SER A 1082 17.93 43.05 -34.15
N PRO A 1083 16.77 42.91 -33.47
CA PRO A 1083 16.62 43.41 -32.11
C PRO A 1083 17.45 42.60 -31.11
N ALA A 1084 18.03 43.28 -30.11
CA ALA A 1084 18.69 42.62 -28.99
C ALA A 1084 17.63 42.12 -28.01
N TYR A 1085 17.55 40.80 -27.82
CA TYR A 1085 16.59 40.18 -26.92
C TYR A 1085 17.25 39.78 -25.60
N PHE A 1086 16.65 40.19 -24.48
CA PHE A 1086 17.03 39.75 -23.16
C PHE A 1086 16.04 38.69 -22.68
N HIS A 1087 16.51 37.47 -22.46
CA HIS A 1087 15.66 36.36 -22.06
C HIS A 1087 15.07 36.56 -20.66
N HIS A 1088 13.79 36.18 -20.49
CA HIS A 1088 13.09 36.20 -19.20
C HIS A 1088 13.32 34.91 -18.42
N TRP A 1089 13.70 35.00 -17.15
CA TRP A 1089 13.93 33.84 -16.27
C TRP A 1089 12.70 33.61 -15.39
N ALA A 1090 11.87 32.62 -15.74
CA ALA A 1090 10.59 32.42 -15.06
C ALA A 1090 10.68 31.64 -13.73
N ASN A 1091 11.86 31.17 -13.29
CA ASN A 1091 11.96 30.44 -12.03
C ASN A 1091 13.34 30.57 -11.37
N ARG A 1092 13.40 30.97 -10.09
CA ARG A 1092 14.67 31.04 -9.33
C ARG A 1092 15.32 29.66 -9.13
N ASP A 1093 14.54 28.59 -9.30
CA ASP A 1093 14.96 27.21 -9.02
C ASP A 1093 15.53 26.45 -10.24
N TYR A 1094 15.48 27.02 -11.44
CA TYR A 1094 16.03 26.40 -12.66
C TYR A 1094 16.82 27.43 -13.49
N PRO A 1095 18.14 27.25 -13.70
CA PRO A 1095 19.00 28.25 -14.34
C PRO A 1095 18.94 28.22 -15.88
N GLU A 1096 17.92 27.59 -16.49
CA GLU A 1096 17.88 27.34 -17.93
C GLU A 1096 17.08 28.41 -18.69
N ASN A 1097 17.70 28.92 -19.75
CA ASN A 1097 17.14 29.90 -20.67
C ASN A 1097 16.04 29.24 -21.53
N LYS A 1098 14.80 29.75 -21.50
CA LYS A 1098 13.73 29.30 -22.40
C LYS A 1098 13.50 30.33 -23.50
N GLY A 1099 13.42 29.87 -24.75
CA GLY A 1099 13.16 30.73 -25.91
C GLY A 1099 11.70 31.20 -25.98
N ILE A 1100 11.46 32.27 -26.74
CA ILE A 1100 10.11 32.80 -27.01
C ILE A 1100 9.25 31.71 -27.65
N ASN A 1101 8.04 31.47 -27.14
CA ASN A 1101 7.03 30.52 -27.64
C ASN A 1101 7.34 29.00 -27.54
N GLN A 1102 8.33 28.56 -26.75
CA GLN A 1102 8.74 27.14 -26.71
C GLN A 1102 7.85 26.15 -25.93
N LEU A 1103 6.67 26.56 -25.44
CA LEU A 1103 5.65 25.62 -24.93
C LEU A 1103 4.61 25.19 -25.97
N ARG A 1104 4.80 25.54 -27.25
CA ARG A 1104 4.03 24.96 -28.36
C ARG A 1104 4.60 23.59 -28.73
N ILE A 1105 4.04 22.51 -28.18
CA ILE A 1105 4.25 21.18 -28.74
C ILE A 1105 3.43 21.06 -30.01
N GLU A 1106 3.98 21.55 -31.13
CA GLU A 1106 3.66 21.07 -32.46
C GLU A 1106 4.97 21.06 -33.28
N GLY A 1107 5.68 19.92 -33.22
CA GLY A 1107 6.69 19.52 -34.20
C GLY A 1107 7.99 20.34 -34.28
N ASP A 1108 8.88 20.20 -33.30
CA ASP A 1108 10.31 19.88 -33.52
C ASP A 1108 11.08 19.92 -32.18
N LEU A 1109 11.75 18.81 -31.85
CA LEU A 1109 12.64 18.66 -30.71
C LEU A 1109 13.94 19.42 -30.98
N VAL A 1110 14.13 20.58 -30.34
CA VAL A 1110 15.45 21.21 -30.22
C VAL A 1110 15.89 21.15 -28.77
N ILE A 1111 16.95 20.37 -28.52
CA ILE A 1111 17.63 20.28 -27.23
C ILE A 1111 18.34 21.60 -26.98
N ALA A 1112 18.00 22.31 -25.90
CA ALA A 1112 18.75 23.48 -25.47
C ALA A 1112 20.08 23.04 -24.84
N ALA A 1113 21.18 23.60 -25.32
CA ALA A 1113 22.52 23.39 -24.77
C ALA A 1113 22.67 24.14 -23.42
N ASN A 1114 23.35 23.51 -22.45
CA ASN A 1114 23.78 24.08 -21.17
C ASN A 1114 24.79 25.24 -21.33
N GLN A 1115 24.44 26.30 -22.03
CA GLN A 1115 25.26 27.50 -22.15
C GLN A 1115 24.64 28.64 -21.33
N GLN A 1116 25.45 29.31 -20.51
CA GLN A 1116 25.05 30.57 -19.88
C GLN A 1116 24.60 31.56 -20.98
N PRO A 1117 23.54 32.37 -20.74
CA PRO A 1117 23.08 33.33 -21.73
C PRO A 1117 24.23 34.23 -22.16
N GLN A 1118 24.61 34.19 -23.43
CA GLN A 1118 25.56 35.16 -23.96
C GLN A 1118 24.86 36.52 -24.05
N THR A 1119 25.54 37.57 -23.61
CA THR A 1119 25.09 38.96 -23.80
C THR A 1119 24.76 39.17 -25.29
N PRO A 1120 23.53 39.59 -25.65
CA PRO A 1120 23.09 39.61 -27.03
C PRO A 1120 24.01 40.48 -27.88
N GLN A 1121 24.56 39.89 -28.93
CA GLN A 1121 25.35 40.57 -29.96
C GLN A 1121 24.54 40.57 -31.25
N VAL A 1122 24.28 41.77 -31.77
CA VAL A 1122 23.52 41.96 -33.01
C VAL A 1122 24.43 42.51 -34.10
N ASP A 1123 24.31 41.94 -35.29
CA ASP A 1123 25.02 42.41 -36.47
C ASP A 1123 24.28 43.61 -37.07
N LEU A 1124 25.03 44.67 -37.34
CA LEU A 1124 24.48 45.89 -37.94
C LEU A 1124 24.28 45.67 -39.45
N HIS A 1125 23.13 46.06 -39.99
CA HIS A 1125 22.82 45.92 -41.42
C HIS A 1125 23.76 46.74 -42.32
N SER A 1126 24.32 47.83 -41.79
CA SER A 1126 25.33 48.66 -42.45
C SER A 1126 26.24 49.34 -41.40
N PRO A 1127 27.47 49.75 -41.77
CA PRO A 1127 28.35 50.47 -40.85
C PRO A 1127 27.71 51.76 -40.35
N LEU A 1128 27.81 52.02 -39.04
CA LEU A 1128 27.29 53.23 -38.42
C LEU A 1128 28.04 54.48 -38.92
N PRO A 1129 27.33 55.57 -39.29
CA PRO A 1129 27.99 56.83 -39.63
C PRO A 1129 28.61 57.49 -38.40
N ASP A 1130 29.71 58.23 -38.61
CA ASP A 1130 30.36 59.01 -37.56
C ASP A 1130 29.37 60.00 -36.92
N ASN A 1131 29.28 60.02 -35.58
CA ASN A 1131 28.31 60.79 -34.79
C ASN A 1131 26.82 60.38 -34.95
N ALA A 1132 26.53 59.12 -35.28
CA ALA A 1132 25.15 58.62 -35.31
C ALA A 1132 24.41 58.80 -33.98
N THR A 1133 23.11 59.09 -34.04
CA THR A 1133 22.22 59.10 -32.86
C THR A 1133 21.28 57.89 -32.93
N LEU A 1134 21.29 57.06 -31.89
CA LEU A 1134 20.45 55.87 -31.79
C LEU A 1134 19.16 56.20 -31.04
N HIS A 1135 18.03 55.95 -31.68
CA HIS A 1135 16.72 55.86 -31.06
C HIS A 1135 16.44 54.39 -30.73
N ILE A 1136 16.06 54.11 -29.48
CA ILE A 1136 15.87 52.75 -29.00
C ILE A 1136 14.38 52.55 -28.71
N HIS A 1137 13.80 51.58 -29.39
CA HIS A 1137 12.41 51.16 -29.21
C HIS A 1137 12.39 49.86 -28.42
N ALA A 1138 11.81 49.88 -27.22
CA ALA A 1138 11.70 48.72 -26.35
C ALA A 1138 10.32 48.08 -26.50
N ARG A 1139 10.27 46.76 -26.67
CA ARG A 1139 9.02 46.01 -26.80
C ARG A 1139 9.05 44.75 -25.95
N LYS A 1140 8.07 44.56 -25.06
CA LYS A 1140 7.93 43.29 -24.32
C LYS A 1140 7.66 42.16 -25.32
N ALA A 1141 8.47 41.12 -25.28
CA ALA A 1141 8.37 39.98 -26.20
C ALA A 1141 7.04 39.21 -26.07
N ARG A 1142 6.44 39.22 -24.87
CA ARG A 1142 5.24 38.45 -24.54
C ARG A 1142 3.93 39.14 -24.93
N THR A 1143 3.84 40.44 -24.70
CA THR A 1143 2.59 41.22 -24.82
C THR A 1143 2.62 42.23 -25.95
N ASN A 1144 3.77 42.41 -26.61
CA ASN A 1144 4.02 43.43 -27.62
C ASN A 1144 3.78 44.88 -27.16
N VAL A 1145 3.50 45.11 -25.88
CA VAL A 1145 3.46 46.46 -25.33
C VAL A 1145 4.85 47.05 -25.48
N ALA A 1146 4.88 48.20 -26.12
CA ALA A 1146 6.11 48.85 -26.50
C ALA A 1146 6.14 50.29 -25.99
N THR A 1147 7.35 50.79 -25.79
CA THR A 1147 7.61 52.18 -25.48
C THR A 1147 8.93 52.59 -26.10
N ASP A 1148 9.04 53.85 -26.48
CA ASP A 1148 10.32 54.42 -26.88
C ASP A 1148 11.08 54.84 -25.63
N LEU A 1149 12.39 54.57 -25.61
CA LEU A 1149 13.24 55.08 -24.53
C LEU A 1149 13.23 56.61 -24.54
N THR A 1150 13.23 57.22 -23.36
CA THR A 1150 13.05 58.67 -23.20
C THR A 1150 14.16 59.50 -23.87
N HIS A 1151 15.37 58.95 -23.95
CA HIS A 1151 16.54 59.63 -24.46
C HIS A 1151 17.13 58.92 -25.68
N ALA A 1152 17.38 59.67 -26.76
CA ALA A 1152 18.18 59.19 -27.88
C ALA A 1152 19.68 59.24 -27.53
N VAL A 1153 20.43 58.23 -27.96
CA VAL A 1153 21.82 58.01 -27.55
C VAL A 1153 22.76 58.45 -28.68
N ALA A 1154 23.46 59.57 -28.49
CA ALA A 1154 24.50 59.99 -29.44
C ALA A 1154 25.75 59.13 -29.28
N LEU A 1155 26.23 58.53 -30.37
CA LEU A 1155 27.42 57.71 -30.36
C LEU A 1155 28.69 58.60 -30.36
N PRO A 1156 29.62 58.38 -29.42
CA PRO A 1156 30.87 59.12 -29.35
C PRO A 1156 31.79 58.74 -30.51
N ARG A 1157 32.77 59.59 -30.79
CA ARG A 1157 33.78 59.30 -31.82
C ARG A 1157 34.75 58.24 -31.33
N LEU A 1158 35.25 57.41 -32.25
CA LEU A 1158 36.30 56.45 -31.94
C LEU A 1158 37.56 57.20 -31.49
N PRO A 1159 38.14 56.88 -30.31
CA PRO A 1159 39.35 57.55 -29.86
C PRO A 1159 40.51 57.32 -30.82
N THR A 1160 41.38 58.32 -30.98
CA THR A 1160 42.57 58.19 -31.84
C THR A 1160 43.72 57.60 -31.03
N LEU A 1161 44.32 56.52 -31.53
CA LEU A 1161 45.53 55.92 -30.95
C LEU A 1161 46.75 56.67 -31.48
N SER A 1162 47.42 57.42 -30.61
CA SER A 1162 48.58 58.26 -30.96
C SER A 1162 49.86 57.45 -30.77
N ALA A 1163 50.37 56.84 -31.85
CA ALA A 1163 51.63 56.07 -31.91
C ALA A 1163 51.70 54.84 -30.96
N PRO A 1164 51.04 53.70 -31.30
CA PRO A 1164 51.23 52.46 -30.56
C PRO A 1164 52.68 51.95 -30.70
N GLN A 1165 53.31 51.48 -29.61
CA GLN A 1165 54.53 50.67 -29.72
C GLN A 1165 54.18 49.36 -30.43
N GLU A 1166 54.48 49.26 -31.73
CA GLU A 1166 54.14 48.07 -32.54
C GLU A 1166 55.06 46.87 -32.29
N GLU A 1167 56.28 47.11 -31.78
CA GLU A 1167 57.26 46.08 -31.40
C GLU A 1167 57.88 46.39 -30.03
N VAL A 1168 57.97 45.38 -29.16
CA VAL A 1168 58.70 45.45 -27.87
C VAL A 1168 59.55 44.20 -27.64
N ASP A 1169 60.61 44.31 -26.84
CA ASP A 1169 61.49 43.17 -26.52
C ASP A 1169 60.77 42.17 -25.59
N ALA A 1170 61.06 40.87 -25.75
CA ALA A 1170 60.43 39.81 -24.98
C ALA A 1170 60.60 39.98 -23.46
N GLY A 1171 59.48 39.90 -22.74
CA GLY A 1171 59.45 40.06 -21.28
C GLY A 1171 59.43 41.51 -20.81
N THR A 1172 59.16 42.48 -21.71
CA THR A 1172 58.98 43.90 -21.36
C THR A 1172 57.52 44.35 -21.52
N VAL A 1173 57.17 45.48 -20.89
CA VAL A 1173 55.83 46.08 -20.96
C VAL A 1173 55.70 46.92 -22.23
N ALA A 1174 54.55 46.85 -22.90
CA ALA A 1174 54.23 47.70 -24.04
C ALA A 1174 53.29 48.82 -23.61
N ASN A 1175 53.52 50.03 -24.14
CA ASN A 1175 52.73 51.22 -23.83
C ASN A 1175 51.88 51.61 -25.05
N ILE A 1176 50.56 51.64 -24.86
CA ILE A 1176 49.60 52.12 -25.86
C ILE A 1176 49.14 53.52 -25.45
N THR A 1177 49.45 54.51 -26.27
CA THR A 1177 49.04 55.89 -26.02
C THR A 1177 47.75 56.21 -26.76
N VAL A 1178 46.77 56.74 -26.02
CA VAL A 1178 45.44 57.10 -26.52
C VAL A 1178 45.26 58.60 -26.31
N SER A 1179 44.83 59.32 -27.35
CA SER A 1179 44.37 60.69 -27.17
C SER A 1179 43.05 60.66 -26.41
N SER A 1180 43.11 60.98 -25.12
CA SER A 1180 41.98 60.83 -24.21
C SER A 1180 41.02 62.01 -24.29
N GLU A 1181 39.79 61.83 -23.82
CA GLU A 1181 38.81 62.89 -23.67
C GLU A 1181 38.39 63.00 -22.19
N THR A 1182 38.24 64.24 -21.70
CA THR A 1182 37.77 64.47 -20.32
C THR A 1182 36.37 63.89 -20.12
N GLY A 1183 36.21 63.05 -19.10
CA GLY A 1183 34.93 62.38 -18.77
C GLY A 1183 34.75 60.99 -19.39
N VAL A 1184 35.70 60.52 -20.20
CA VAL A 1184 35.75 59.17 -20.75
C VAL A 1184 36.74 58.32 -19.95
N ARG A 1185 36.40 57.07 -19.66
CA ARG A 1185 37.30 56.14 -18.96
C ARG A 1185 37.85 55.10 -19.94
N TYR A 1186 39.12 54.77 -19.82
CA TYR A 1186 39.83 53.90 -20.74
C TYR A 1186 40.39 52.69 -20.01
N GLN A 1187 40.14 51.50 -20.57
CA GLN A 1187 40.60 50.23 -20.03
C GLN A 1187 41.29 49.44 -21.13
N LEU A 1188 42.48 48.91 -20.84
CA LEU A 1188 43.17 47.98 -21.72
C LEU A 1188 42.73 46.54 -21.41
N LEU A 1189 42.50 45.73 -22.44
CA LEU A 1189 42.12 44.33 -22.30
C LEU A 1189 42.98 43.43 -23.20
N LEU A 1190 43.26 42.21 -22.74
CA LEU A 1190 43.83 41.12 -23.53
C LEU A 1190 42.91 39.91 -23.38
N ASN A 1191 42.42 39.35 -24.48
CA ASN A 1191 41.42 38.27 -24.47
C ASN A 1191 40.20 38.58 -23.57
N GLN A 1192 39.67 39.83 -23.62
CA GLN A 1192 38.59 40.35 -22.77
C GLN A 1192 38.90 40.45 -21.26
N GLN A 1193 40.14 40.19 -20.83
CA GLN A 1193 40.58 40.39 -19.44
C GLN A 1193 41.28 41.73 -19.26
N MET A 1194 40.88 42.48 -18.23
CA MET A 1194 41.44 43.79 -17.88
C MET A 1194 42.95 43.69 -17.61
N GLN A 1195 43.73 44.51 -18.29
CA GLN A 1195 45.15 44.69 -18.11
C GLN A 1195 45.37 46.04 -17.41
N GLY A 1196 45.83 45.99 -16.16
CA GLY A 1196 46.00 47.20 -15.33
C GLY A 1196 44.67 47.85 -14.90
N THR A 1197 44.78 49.01 -14.26
CA THR A 1197 43.63 49.79 -13.77
C THR A 1197 43.05 50.70 -14.83
N GLU A 1198 41.73 50.89 -14.80
CA GLU A 1198 41.02 51.86 -15.64
C GLU A 1198 41.55 53.29 -15.40
N VAL A 1199 41.74 54.06 -16.48
CA VAL A 1199 42.30 55.41 -16.44
C VAL A 1199 41.26 56.41 -16.93
N SER A 1200 41.02 57.49 -16.19
CA SER A 1200 40.15 58.59 -16.64
C SER A 1200 40.90 59.51 -17.61
N GLY A 1201 40.27 59.84 -18.73
CA GLY A 1201 40.80 60.81 -19.69
C GLY A 1201 40.77 62.24 -19.15
N ASP A 1202 41.73 63.04 -19.59
CA ASP A 1202 41.96 64.42 -19.17
C ASP A 1202 42.15 65.39 -20.36
N SER A 1203 41.78 64.93 -21.56
CA SER A 1203 42.01 65.64 -22.84
C SER A 1203 43.48 65.75 -23.26
N ASN A 1204 44.41 65.05 -22.60
CA ASN A 1204 45.78 64.82 -23.07
C ASN A 1204 45.97 63.37 -23.54
N ASP A 1205 47.13 63.07 -24.13
CA ASP A 1205 47.53 61.71 -24.46
C ASP A 1205 47.80 60.91 -23.15
N ILE A 1206 47.00 59.86 -22.92
CA ILE A 1206 47.17 58.95 -21.79
C ILE A 1206 47.84 57.65 -22.24
N THR A 1207 48.67 57.06 -21.38
CA THR A 1207 49.39 55.82 -21.68
C THR A 1207 48.78 54.65 -20.90
N LEU A 1208 48.39 53.60 -21.61
CA LEU A 1208 47.92 52.33 -21.06
C LEU A 1208 49.02 51.27 -21.23
N SER A 1209 49.56 50.76 -20.13
CA SER A 1209 50.66 49.80 -20.13
C SER A 1209 50.16 48.35 -20.02
N THR A 1210 50.74 47.44 -20.79
CA THR A 1210 50.50 46.00 -20.66
C THR A 1210 51.29 45.42 -19.49
N ALA A 1211 50.93 44.22 -19.03
CA ALA A 1211 51.89 43.36 -18.33
C ALA A 1211 53.04 42.96 -19.29
N PRO A 1212 54.20 42.49 -18.78
CA PRO A 1212 55.30 42.03 -19.62
C PRO A 1212 54.84 40.97 -20.63
N ILE A 1213 55.05 41.22 -21.93
CA ILE A 1213 54.61 40.31 -23.00
C ILE A 1213 55.78 39.53 -23.60
N THR A 1214 55.56 38.23 -23.83
CA THR A 1214 56.58 37.31 -24.34
C THR A 1214 56.24 36.76 -25.74
N ALA A 1215 55.08 37.12 -26.30
CA ALA A 1215 54.65 36.74 -27.65
C ALA A 1215 53.71 37.80 -28.23
N ASP A 1216 53.62 37.86 -29.57
CA ASP A 1216 52.68 38.71 -30.30
C ASP A 1216 51.27 38.59 -29.72
N SER A 1217 50.67 39.72 -29.35
CA SER A 1217 49.41 39.77 -28.61
C SER A 1217 48.52 40.89 -29.15
N GLN A 1218 47.24 40.59 -29.40
CA GLN A 1218 46.23 41.57 -29.80
C GLN A 1218 45.50 42.09 -28.56
N PHE A 1219 45.68 43.36 -28.27
CA PHE A 1219 45.03 44.06 -27.17
C PHE A 1219 43.79 44.80 -27.66
N THR A 1220 42.81 44.98 -26.79
CA THR A 1220 41.63 45.82 -27.01
C THR A 1220 41.71 47.03 -26.09
N VAL A 1221 41.70 48.23 -26.65
CA VAL A 1221 41.48 49.46 -25.89
C VAL A 1221 39.98 49.72 -25.88
N ARG A 1222 39.38 49.73 -24.69
CA ARG A 1222 37.97 50.06 -24.47
C ARG A 1222 37.86 51.49 -23.95
N SER A 1223 37.05 52.31 -24.61
CA SER A 1223 36.63 53.61 -24.07
C SER A 1223 35.19 53.54 -23.58
N ILE A 1224 34.94 54.03 -22.37
CA ILE A 1224 33.68 53.92 -21.64
C ILE A 1224 33.12 55.32 -21.45
N HIS A 1225 31.97 55.58 -22.09
CA HIS A 1225 31.29 56.86 -22.13
C HIS A 1225 29.97 56.75 -21.36
N ALA A 1226 29.71 57.67 -20.44
CA ALA A 1226 28.40 57.75 -19.79
C ALA A 1226 27.45 58.62 -20.64
N ALA A 1227 26.27 58.09 -20.96
CA ALA A 1227 25.20 58.78 -21.66
C ALA A 1227 24.03 59.11 -20.70
N ALA A 1228 23.00 59.76 -21.22
CA ALA A 1228 21.79 60.07 -20.45
C ALA A 1228 21.10 58.80 -19.92
N ALA A 1229 20.33 58.93 -18.84
CA ALA A 1229 19.57 57.84 -18.21
C ALA A 1229 20.42 56.63 -17.75
N GLY A 1230 21.71 56.84 -17.45
CA GLY A 1230 22.59 55.77 -16.95
C GLY A 1230 23.03 54.76 -18.01
N ILE A 1231 22.74 55.03 -19.29
CA ILE A 1231 23.24 54.23 -20.42
C ILE A 1231 24.75 54.41 -20.53
N ILE A 1232 25.48 53.31 -20.75
CA ILE A 1232 26.93 53.30 -20.93
C ILE A 1232 27.24 52.89 -22.37
N ILE A 1233 28.09 53.63 -23.06
CA ILE A 1233 28.58 53.29 -24.40
C ILE A 1233 30.02 52.86 -24.28
N GLU A 1234 30.34 51.65 -24.73
CA GLU A 1234 31.70 51.12 -24.76
C GLU A 1234 32.17 50.98 -26.21
N LEU A 1235 33.26 51.66 -26.59
CA LEU A 1235 33.88 51.48 -27.90
C LEU A 1235 35.15 50.67 -27.77
N ASP A 1236 35.21 49.52 -28.45
CA ASP A 1236 36.35 48.62 -28.46
C ASP A 1236 37.17 48.81 -29.76
N GLN A 1237 38.46 49.09 -29.60
CA GLN A 1237 39.41 49.20 -30.70
C GLN A 1237 40.60 48.27 -30.47
N THR A 1238 40.90 47.39 -31.43
CA THR A 1238 42.01 46.43 -31.28
C THR A 1238 43.34 46.96 -31.82
N VAL A 1239 44.43 46.62 -31.13
CA VAL A 1239 45.83 46.93 -31.49
C VAL A 1239 46.65 45.66 -31.37
N LEU A 1240 47.42 45.33 -32.41
CA LEU A 1240 48.36 44.21 -32.37
C LEU A 1240 49.75 44.72 -31.96
N ILE A 1241 50.33 44.11 -30.92
CA ILE A 1241 51.71 44.38 -30.49
C ILE A 1241 52.54 43.14 -30.74
N LYS A 1242 53.65 43.29 -31.46
CA LYS A 1242 54.59 42.22 -31.79
C LYS A 1242 55.75 42.17 -30.80
N VAL A 1243 56.26 40.97 -30.53
CA VAL A 1243 57.36 40.75 -29.60
C VAL A 1243 58.63 40.38 -30.35
N LYS A 1244 59.70 41.14 -30.12
CA LYS A 1244 61.03 40.90 -30.65
C LYS A 1244 61.82 40.00 -29.70
N LEU A 1245 62.20 38.82 -30.19
CA LEU A 1245 62.86 37.76 -29.43
C LEU A 1245 64.34 38.03 -29.12
#